data_AF-A0A1B6GNR9-F1
#
_entry.id   AF-A0A1B6GNR9-F1
#
_cell.length_a   1.000
_cell.length_b   1.000
_cell.length_c   1.000
_cell.angle_alpha   90.00
_cell.angle_beta   90.00
_cell.angle_gamma   90.00
#
_symmetry.space_group_name_H-M   'P 1'
#
loop_
_entity.id
_entity.type
_entity.pdbx_description
1 polymer ?
#
loop_
_entity_poly.entity_id
_entity_poly.type
_entity_poly.pdbx_seq_one_letter_code
_entity_poly.pdbx_strand_id
1 'polypeptide(L)'
;LYLGGSETTPAATREQNVTRCRCMAARMLGLLSCYIVRPAPGVLYTPEMEPPIECYIKVLLVYLNSKSAIQRLVTGLVVAEWGRLCPPSPLPTSLTSRLLGCITENVYYDEIALSFTRLLQDTRDFIATLKHYKLPFDHEQYGKVLTLEQIQQLTGPVSTQLLTSNKLKPKVAESLEERRRAIQGAVSQTASDQQLFTVSTQAALVGAVLMLKCLPEKLSHIVKPLMESVKREKNEILQTLSATHLAHLVDLCVGRTPCPNSKIITNLCILLRSDPEFTPRIMDLESNSVGNSDSGVESTCSSRTTTPTLNNDKYSGVLTLQNQQKNAERAVFKRANSTGGRGPGRPPNTDIPLEELFAADDEAQKQAQVQRRGAAAALTAITSHLGSQLIQKLPRLWEIVFTNIHVALDPATFDVNIAMNNDSAADELLSSLQVLEVVSPSLHPSLLPQVMPLLPQLCTLLRHPYKAVRHLACRSVATLATLDTPTVLSALVSTVVPLLSADSVTCRQGAVECLACVCERLHLQVVPYIVLLIVPLLGRMSDQDTSVRLMATHTFAALIQLMPLDSAVTLPPSLPPALTQQRDKDRRFLEQLFHPQTIPEYRVPVPIRATLRSYQQAGVNWLALLNRYKLHGILCDDMGLGKTLQSICIVAGDHYNRSLEYQKSGGVHCAPLPSLVVCPPTLTGHWVYEVDKFLSPEYLNPLHYAGPPMEREKLRARVSEHNLVVASYDIVRKDIDFFSSIQWNYCILDEGHVIKNGKTKSSKAIKQLTAAHRLILSGTPIQNNVLELWSLFDFLMPGFLGTERQFTAKYSRPILASRDPKSSPSEQEAGVLAMEALHKQVLPFVLRRMKEDVLKDLPPKITQDYYCDLSPLQERLYEDFSKSRSLTEIGSTQVNTHIFQALRYLQNVCNHPKLV
;
A
#
# COMPACT_ATOMS: atom_id res chain seq x y z
N LEU A 1 -14.29 0.30 37.70
CA LEU A 1 -12.85 0.00 37.49
C LEU A 1 -12.69 -0.56 36.08
N TYR A 2 -12.36 0.29 35.11
CA TYR A 2 -12.29 -0.11 33.70
C TYR A 2 -10.88 -0.61 33.35
N LEU A 3 -10.57 -1.87 33.67
CA LEU A 3 -9.35 -2.51 33.19
C LEU A 3 -9.35 -2.51 31.65
N GLY A 4 -8.42 -1.75 31.06
CA GLY A 4 -8.21 -1.70 29.60
C GLY A 4 -8.77 -0.46 28.88
N GLY A 5 -9.50 0.43 29.55
CA GLY A 5 -10.05 1.68 28.99
C GLY A 5 -11.57 1.83 29.17
N SER A 6 -12.11 3.04 29.00
CA SER A 6 -13.56 3.34 29.08
C SER A 6 -14.37 2.55 28.05
N GLU A 7 -15.70 2.49 28.20
CA GLU A 7 -16.59 1.82 27.22
C GLU A 7 -16.51 2.42 25.81
N THR A 8 -16.07 3.67 25.70
CA THR A 8 -15.79 4.35 24.42
C THR A 8 -14.58 3.79 23.67
N THR A 9 -13.73 3.01 24.33
CA THR A 9 -12.55 2.38 23.72
C THR A 9 -12.97 1.10 22.98
N PRO A 10 -12.51 0.86 21.74
CA PRO A 10 -12.84 -0.36 20.99
C PRO A 10 -12.52 -1.63 21.79
N ALA A 11 -13.39 -2.64 21.71
CA ALA A 11 -13.26 -3.89 22.46
C ALA A 11 -11.91 -4.60 22.24
N ALA A 12 -11.43 -4.66 20.99
CA ALA A 12 -10.15 -5.26 20.64
C ALA A 12 -8.95 -4.57 21.33
N THR A 13 -8.98 -3.24 21.44
CA THR A 13 -7.93 -2.47 22.15
C THR A 13 -7.99 -2.72 23.65
N ARG A 14 -9.20 -2.84 24.23
CA ARG A 14 -9.37 -3.17 25.65
C ARG A 14 -8.80 -4.55 25.97
N GLU A 15 -9.08 -5.55 25.15
CA GLU A 15 -8.54 -6.91 25.32
C GLU A 15 -7.01 -6.95 25.24
N GLN A 16 -6.41 -6.23 24.28
CA GLN A 16 -4.95 -6.10 24.19
C GLN A 16 -4.35 -5.48 25.46
N ASN A 17 -4.96 -4.40 25.97
CA ASN A 17 -4.52 -3.73 27.19
C ASN A 17 -4.63 -4.65 28.42
N VAL A 18 -5.72 -5.42 28.54
CA VAL A 18 -5.90 -6.38 29.65
C VAL A 18 -4.81 -7.45 29.62
N THR A 19 -4.53 -8.03 28.45
CA THR A 19 -3.47 -9.03 28.31
C THR A 19 -2.09 -8.47 28.62
N ARG A 20 -1.81 -7.23 28.18
CA ARG A 20 -0.57 -6.52 28.54
C ARG A 20 -0.42 -6.36 30.05
N CYS A 21 -1.49 -5.93 30.73
CA CYS A 21 -1.49 -5.78 32.20
C CYS A 21 -1.23 -7.13 32.90
N ARG A 22 -1.85 -8.21 32.43
CA ARG A 22 -1.63 -9.57 32.98
C ARG A 22 -0.18 -10.03 32.82
N CYS A 23 0.42 -9.82 31.64
CA CYS A 23 1.82 -10.16 31.40
C CYS A 23 2.76 -9.35 32.30
N MET A 24 2.49 -8.06 32.51
CA MET A 24 3.25 -7.22 33.42
C MET A 24 3.12 -7.68 34.88
N ALA A 25 1.90 -8.00 35.33
CA ALA A 25 1.66 -8.53 36.66
C ALA A 25 2.37 -9.87 36.88
N ALA A 26 2.35 -10.76 35.87
CA ALA A 26 3.05 -12.04 35.94
C ALA A 26 4.58 -11.87 36.08
N ARG A 27 5.18 -10.92 35.36
CA ARG A 27 6.61 -10.56 35.51
C ARG A 27 6.94 -10.06 36.91
N MET A 28 6.12 -9.16 37.44
CA MET A 28 6.30 -8.62 38.80
C MET A 28 6.20 -9.72 39.86
N LEU A 29 5.19 -10.60 39.75
CA LEU A 29 5.02 -11.73 40.67
C LEU A 29 6.12 -12.78 40.52
N GLY A 30 6.63 -13.02 39.30
CA GLY A 30 7.78 -13.90 39.07
C GLY A 30 9.06 -13.39 39.75
N LEU A 31 9.31 -12.08 39.67
CA LEU A 31 10.41 -11.42 40.42
C LEU A 31 10.22 -11.58 41.93
N LEU A 32 9.01 -11.34 42.43
CA LEU A 32 8.70 -11.48 43.85
C LEU A 32 8.84 -12.92 44.35
N SER A 33 8.52 -13.91 43.50
CA SER A 33 8.66 -15.34 43.78
C SER A 33 10.09 -15.71 44.17
N CYS A 34 11.10 -15.04 43.61
CA CYS A 34 12.51 -15.26 43.94
C CYS A 34 12.86 -14.95 45.41
N TYR A 35 12.06 -14.10 46.07
CA TYR A 35 12.24 -13.69 47.46
C TYR A 35 11.31 -14.44 48.41
N ILE A 36 10.04 -14.66 48.03
CA ILE A 36 9.04 -15.37 48.85
C ILE A 36 9.50 -16.80 49.19
N VAL A 37 10.20 -17.43 48.25
CA VAL A 37 10.64 -18.82 48.37
C VAL A 37 11.82 -18.98 49.35
N ARG A 38 12.50 -17.90 49.73
CA ARG A 38 13.65 -17.94 50.64
C ARG A 38 13.22 -18.00 52.11
N PRO A 39 13.98 -18.70 52.97
CA PRO A 39 13.73 -18.67 54.40
C PRO A 39 13.80 -17.24 54.94
N ALA A 40 12.87 -16.89 55.83
CA ALA A 40 12.84 -15.56 56.44
C ALA A 40 14.11 -15.32 57.28
N PRO A 41 14.82 -14.19 57.11
CA PRO A 41 16.03 -13.91 57.86
C PRO A 41 15.73 -13.84 59.36
N GLY A 42 16.39 -14.70 60.15
CA GLY A 42 16.21 -14.79 61.61
C GLY A 42 15.29 -15.91 62.10
N VAL A 43 14.68 -16.70 61.21
CA VAL A 43 13.84 -17.86 61.58
C VAL A 43 14.61 -19.17 61.37
N LEU A 44 14.76 -19.96 62.44
CA LEU A 44 15.29 -21.33 62.38
C LEU A 44 14.15 -22.29 62.02
N TYR A 45 14.15 -22.79 60.79
CA TYR A 45 13.17 -23.78 60.34
C TYR A 45 13.51 -25.15 60.95
N THR A 46 12.66 -25.65 61.85
CA THR A 46 12.74 -27.01 62.40
C THR A 46 12.19 -28.03 61.37
N PRO A 47 12.57 -29.32 61.43
CA PRO A 47 12.08 -30.35 60.51
C PRO A 47 10.55 -30.60 60.55
N GLU A 48 9.85 -30.05 61.55
CA GLU A 48 8.39 -30.08 61.67
C GLU A 48 7.69 -28.91 60.94
N MET A 49 8.43 -27.85 60.58
CA MET A 49 7.90 -26.69 59.88
C MET A 49 8.04 -26.84 58.36
N GLU A 50 6.93 -26.65 57.64
CA GLU A 50 6.96 -26.64 56.17
C GLU A 50 7.82 -25.47 55.66
N PRO A 51 8.73 -25.73 54.70
CA PRO A 51 9.57 -24.70 54.15
C PRO A 51 8.73 -23.72 53.29
N PRO A 52 9.10 -22.42 53.20
CA PRO A 52 8.31 -21.40 52.48
C PRO A 52 8.05 -21.74 51.01
N ILE A 53 8.99 -22.47 50.39
CA ILE A 53 8.85 -22.98 49.03
C ILE A 53 7.63 -23.91 48.87
N GLU A 54 7.37 -24.79 49.83
CA GLU A 54 6.25 -25.74 49.77
C GLU A 54 4.92 -25.02 49.97
N CYS A 55 4.87 -24.06 50.89
CA CYS A 55 3.68 -23.22 51.06
C CYS A 55 3.36 -22.43 49.78
N TYR A 56 4.38 -21.87 49.13
CA TYR A 56 4.21 -21.14 47.87
C TYR A 56 3.74 -22.07 46.73
N ILE A 57 4.29 -23.28 46.63
CA ILE A 57 3.85 -24.28 45.65
C ILE A 57 2.40 -24.67 45.87
N LYS A 58 1.94 -24.85 47.12
CA LYS A 58 0.53 -25.16 47.39
C LYS A 58 -0.40 -24.08 46.84
N VAL A 59 -0.03 -22.80 46.96
CA VAL A 59 -0.78 -21.69 46.35
C VAL A 59 -0.81 -21.79 44.84
N LEU A 60 0.34 -22.05 44.19
CA LEU A 60 0.40 -22.22 42.73
C LEU A 60 -0.43 -23.42 42.25
N LEU A 61 -0.44 -24.52 43.01
CA LEU A 61 -1.21 -25.73 42.68
C LEU A 61 -2.72 -25.46 42.68
N VAL A 62 -3.24 -24.60 43.55
CA VAL A 62 -4.66 -24.20 43.55
C VAL A 62 -5.05 -23.61 42.18
N TYR A 63 -4.22 -22.70 41.66
CA TYR A 63 -4.50 -22.05 40.37
C TYR A 63 -4.23 -22.96 39.17
N LEU A 64 -3.26 -23.88 39.25
CA LEU A 64 -3.04 -24.91 38.21
C LEU A 64 -4.18 -25.95 38.15
N ASN A 65 -4.85 -26.21 39.27
CA ASN A 65 -6.00 -27.13 39.36
C ASN A 65 -7.33 -26.49 38.94
N SER A 66 -7.38 -25.15 38.81
CA SER A 66 -8.57 -24.43 38.37
C SER A 66 -9.01 -24.84 36.95
N LYS A 67 -10.29 -24.64 36.62
CA LYS A 67 -10.83 -24.79 35.26
C LYS A 67 -10.81 -23.49 34.45
N SER A 68 -10.35 -22.38 35.03
CA SER A 68 -10.15 -21.12 34.31
C SER A 68 -8.86 -21.16 33.46
N ALA A 69 -9.00 -20.89 32.17
CA ALA A 69 -7.86 -20.73 31.26
C ALA A 69 -6.96 -19.58 31.72
N ILE A 70 -7.56 -18.47 32.12
CA ILE A 70 -6.83 -17.26 32.50
C ILE A 70 -5.98 -17.51 33.75
N GLN A 71 -6.51 -18.24 34.74
CA GLN A 71 -5.75 -18.56 35.95
C GLN A 71 -4.56 -19.49 35.64
N ARG A 72 -4.76 -20.54 34.84
CA ARG A 72 -3.68 -21.43 34.40
C ARG A 72 -2.63 -20.69 33.58
N LEU A 73 -3.05 -19.82 32.67
CA LEU A 73 -2.19 -18.97 31.84
C LEU A 73 -1.30 -18.07 32.70
N VAL A 74 -1.89 -17.28 33.59
CA VAL A 74 -1.13 -16.34 34.44
C VAL A 74 -0.17 -17.10 35.37
N THR A 75 -0.62 -18.21 35.95
CA THR A 75 0.23 -19.05 36.81
C THR A 75 1.41 -19.63 36.03
N GLY A 76 1.19 -20.11 34.82
CA GLY A 76 2.26 -20.56 33.92
C GLY A 76 3.27 -19.44 33.62
N LEU A 77 2.79 -18.22 33.32
CA LEU A 77 3.66 -17.06 33.08
C LEU A 77 4.48 -16.67 34.32
N VAL A 78 3.87 -16.68 35.52
CA VAL A 78 4.57 -16.39 36.79
C VAL A 78 5.67 -17.41 37.04
N VAL A 79 5.38 -18.70 36.85
CA VAL A 79 6.37 -19.78 37.05
C VAL A 79 7.47 -19.71 36.00
N ALA A 80 7.16 -19.35 34.76
CA ALA A 80 8.16 -19.16 33.71
C ALA A 80 9.14 -18.03 34.06
N GLU A 81 8.64 -16.86 34.49
CA GLU A 81 9.49 -15.74 34.92
C GLU A 81 10.28 -16.07 36.19
N TRP A 82 9.68 -16.79 37.15
CA TRP A 82 10.39 -17.27 38.33
C TRP A 82 11.53 -18.22 37.96
N GLY A 83 11.27 -19.24 37.14
CA GLY A 83 12.28 -20.21 36.69
C GLY A 83 13.41 -19.56 35.87
N ARG A 84 13.10 -18.52 35.09
CA ARG A 84 14.07 -17.76 34.31
C ARG A 84 15.07 -17.01 35.20
N LEU A 85 14.59 -16.42 36.30
CA LEU A 85 15.39 -15.56 37.18
C LEU A 85 16.12 -16.35 38.27
N CYS A 86 15.43 -17.29 38.92
CA CYS A 86 15.95 -18.05 40.04
C CYS A 86 15.38 -19.48 40.01
N PRO A 87 15.95 -20.40 39.22
CA PRO A 87 15.47 -21.77 39.15
C PRO A 87 15.63 -22.44 40.52
N PRO A 88 14.57 -23.07 41.07
CA PRO A 88 14.64 -23.74 42.36
C PRO A 88 15.58 -24.95 42.31
N SER A 89 16.44 -25.10 43.31
CA SER A 89 17.32 -26.26 43.49
C SER A 89 17.22 -26.75 44.94
N PRO A 90 16.70 -27.96 45.22
CA PRO A 90 16.17 -28.96 44.27
C PRO A 90 14.84 -28.56 43.63
N LEU A 91 14.54 -29.12 42.45
CA LEU A 91 13.29 -28.91 41.74
C LEU A 91 12.12 -29.60 42.47
N PRO A 92 11.04 -28.88 42.81
CA PRO A 92 9.90 -29.48 43.50
C PRO A 92 9.12 -30.44 42.60
N THR A 93 9.09 -31.72 42.98
CA THR A 93 8.46 -32.81 42.19
C THR A 93 6.95 -32.66 42.04
N SER A 94 6.27 -32.11 43.05
CA SER A 94 4.81 -31.83 43.03
C SER A 94 4.43 -30.81 41.97
N LEU A 95 5.21 -29.74 41.82
CA LEU A 95 5.00 -28.72 40.80
C LEU A 95 5.30 -29.25 39.40
N THR A 96 6.43 -29.95 39.22
CA THR A 96 6.82 -30.49 37.91
C THR A 96 5.83 -31.53 37.39
N SER A 97 5.41 -32.48 38.23
CA SER A 97 4.42 -33.50 37.87
C SER A 97 3.08 -32.89 37.47
N ARG A 98 2.62 -31.87 38.21
CA ARG A 98 1.36 -31.20 37.88
C ARG A 98 1.44 -30.39 36.59
N LEU A 99 2.52 -29.63 36.37
CA LEU A 99 2.72 -28.88 35.13
C LEU A 99 2.70 -29.79 33.90
N LEU A 100 3.40 -30.93 33.96
CA LEU A 100 3.39 -31.93 32.89
C LEU A 100 1.99 -32.54 32.69
N GLY A 101 1.27 -32.82 33.78
CA GLY A 101 -0.13 -33.27 33.71
C GLY A 101 -1.03 -32.26 33.01
N CYS A 102 -0.97 -30.98 33.39
CA CYS A 102 -1.78 -29.91 32.80
C CYS A 102 -1.54 -29.71 31.29
N ILE A 103 -0.33 -29.99 30.79
CA ILE A 103 -0.02 -29.91 29.35
C ILE A 103 -0.75 -31.01 28.57
N THR A 104 -0.99 -32.17 29.19
CA THR A 104 -1.67 -33.32 28.55
C THR A 104 -3.19 -33.33 28.73
N GLU A 105 -3.74 -32.52 29.64
CA GLU A 105 -5.18 -32.44 29.91
C GLU A 105 -5.94 -31.68 28.82
N ASN A 106 -7.12 -32.19 28.46
CA ASN A 106 -8.11 -31.47 27.65
C ASN A 106 -9.23 -30.97 28.57
N VAL A 107 -9.33 -29.66 28.78
CA VAL A 107 -10.27 -29.03 29.72
C VAL A 107 -11.17 -28.05 28.98
N TYR A 108 -12.50 -28.12 29.20
CA TYR A 108 -13.43 -27.05 28.82
C TYR A 108 -13.32 -25.92 29.83
N TYR A 109 -13.00 -24.72 29.35
CA TYR A 109 -12.69 -23.58 30.21
C TYR A 109 -13.94 -22.85 30.68
N ASP A 110 -13.88 -22.27 31.88
CA ASP A 110 -15.00 -21.49 32.45
C ASP A 110 -15.33 -20.25 31.61
N GLU A 111 -14.34 -19.69 30.90
CA GLU A 111 -14.49 -18.50 30.05
C GLU A 111 -15.44 -18.70 28.85
N ILE A 112 -15.61 -19.94 28.38
CA ILE A 112 -16.57 -20.26 27.30
C ILE A 112 -17.92 -20.76 27.83
N ALA A 113 -18.11 -20.84 29.16
CA ALA A 113 -19.29 -21.48 29.74
C ALA A 113 -20.59 -20.79 29.31
N LEU A 114 -20.60 -19.46 29.19
CA LEU A 114 -21.79 -18.68 28.82
C LEU A 114 -22.20 -18.90 27.35
N SER A 115 -21.24 -18.79 26.42
CA SER A 115 -21.48 -19.05 25.00
C SER A 115 -21.86 -20.50 24.75
N PHE A 116 -21.20 -21.43 25.42
CA PHE A 116 -21.51 -22.85 25.36
C PHE A 116 -22.91 -23.17 25.91
N THR A 117 -23.32 -22.57 27.04
CA THR A 117 -24.66 -22.75 27.60
C THR A 117 -25.74 -22.23 26.67
N ARG A 118 -25.51 -21.06 26.05
CA ARG A 118 -26.42 -20.51 25.03
C ARG A 118 -26.52 -21.44 23.82
N LEU A 119 -25.39 -21.91 23.32
CA LEU A 119 -25.34 -22.85 22.20
C LEU A 119 -26.07 -24.16 22.51
N LEU A 120 -25.93 -24.70 23.72
CA LEU A 120 -26.66 -25.88 24.17
C LEU A 120 -28.17 -25.65 24.19
N GLN A 121 -28.63 -24.47 24.63
CA GLN A 121 -30.04 -24.12 24.63
C GLN A 121 -30.57 -24.02 23.19
N ASP A 122 -29.89 -23.28 22.32
CA ASP A 122 -30.26 -23.12 20.91
C ASP A 122 -30.31 -24.48 20.18
N THR A 123 -29.36 -25.37 20.49
CA THR A 123 -29.32 -26.73 19.92
C THR A 123 -30.48 -27.59 20.43
N ARG A 124 -30.83 -27.51 21.71
CA ARG A 124 -31.98 -28.24 22.27
C ARG A 124 -33.30 -27.76 21.68
N ASP A 125 -33.45 -26.45 21.50
CA ASP A 125 -34.63 -25.86 20.87
C ASP A 125 -34.72 -26.28 19.40
N PHE A 126 -33.59 -26.36 18.70
CA PHE A 126 -33.53 -26.92 17.35
C PHE A 126 -33.94 -28.40 17.31
N ILE A 127 -33.39 -29.25 18.18
CA ILE A 127 -33.79 -30.67 18.29
C ILE A 127 -35.29 -30.81 18.60
N ALA A 128 -35.83 -29.98 19.49
CA ALA A 128 -37.25 -29.96 19.82
C ALA A 128 -38.11 -29.59 18.59
N THR A 129 -37.65 -28.64 17.77
CA THR A 129 -38.35 -28.27 16.53
C THR A 129 -38.30 -29.38 15.49
N LEU A 130 -37.17 -30.08 15.34
CA LEU A 130 -37.07 -31.26 14.46
C LEU A 130 -38.05 -32.36 14.90
N LYS A 131 -38.19 -32.58 16.21
CA LYS A 131 -39.15 -33.54 16.78
C LYS A 131 -40.60 -33.13 16.52
N HIS A 132 -40.94 -31.85 16.65
CA HIS A 132 -42.27 -31.33 16.36
C HIS A 132 -42.70 -31.62 14.90
N TYR A 133 -41.76 -31.51 13.95
CA TYR A 133 -42.01 -31.79 12.54
C TYR A 133 -41.83 -33.26 12.14
N LYS A 134 -41.63 -34.18 13.10
CA LYS A 134 -41.51 -35.64 12.89
C LYS A 134 -40.44 -36.04 11.86
N LEU A 135 -39.32 -35.34 11.85
CA LEU A 135 -38.18 -35.71 10.98
C LEU A 135 -37.47 -36.95 11.55
N PRO A 136 -37.07 -37.92 10.71
CA PRO A 136 -36.39 -39.13 11.16
C PRO A 136 -34.98 -38.75 11.65
N PHE A 137 -34.83 -38.62 12.97
CA PHE A 137 -33.58 -38.28 13.62
C PHE A 137 -33.31 -39.25 14.75
N ASP A 138 -32.09 -39.77 14.83
CA ASP A 138 -31.72 -40.80 15.79
C ASP A 138 -31.51 -40.19 17.18
N HIS A 139 -32.52 -40.29 18.03
CA HIS A 139 -32.59 -39.56 19.31
C HIS A 139 -31.67 -40.14 20.40
N GLU A 140 -31.19 -41.37 20.25
CA GLU A 140 -30.42 -42.07 21.29
C GLU A 140 -28.95 -41.61 21.36
N GLN A 141 -28.39 -41.04 20.29
CA GLN A 141 -27.00 -40.56 20.26
C GLN A 141 -26.78 -39.24 21.03
N TYR A 142 -27.84 -38.47 21.28
CA TYR A 142 -27.75 -37.09 21.76
C TYR A 142 -28.32 -36.98 23.19
N GLY A 143 -27.50 -37.38 24.17
CA GLY A 143 -27.85 -37.38 25.60
C GLY A 143 -28.01 -35.97 26.22
N LYS A 144 -28.16 -35.90 27.55
CA LYS A 144 -28.40 -34.64 28.30
C LYS A 144 -27.25 -33.61 28.18
N VAL A 145 -26.02 -34.05 27.93
CA VAL A 145 -24.82 -33.20 27.77
C VAL A 145 -24.27 -33.42 26.36
N LEU A 146 -24.32 -32.37 25.53
CA LEU A 146 -23.80 -32.39 24.16
C LEU A 146 -22.39 -31.78 24.15
N THR A 147 -21.45 -32.44 23.49
CA THR A 147 -20.12 -31.89 23.23
C THR A 147 -20.12 -30.99 21.97
N LEU A 148 -19.16 -30.08 21.85
CA LEU A 148 -19.03 -29.22 20.66
C LEU A 148 -18.97 -30.03 19.36
N GLU A 149 -18.27 -31.17 19.36
CA GLU A 149 -18.17 -32.08 18.20
C GLU A 149 -19.52 -32.69 17.83
N GLN A 150 -20.31 -33.11 18.81
CA GLN A 150 -21.67 -33.63 18.57
C GLN A 150 -22.60 -32.57 17.99
N ILE A 151 -22.52 -31.32 18.47
CA ILE A 151 -23.34 -30.22 17.92
C ILE A 151 -22.89 -29.89 16.48
N GLN A 152 -21.58 -29.96 16.19
CA GLN A 152 -21.04 -29.75 14.85
C GLN A 152 -21.48 -30.85 13.87
N GLN A 153 -21.50 -32.10 14.31
CA GLN A 153 -22.00 -33.23 13.51
C GLN A 153 -23.51 -33.10 13.25
N LEU A 154 -24.28 -32.73 14.28
CA LEU A 154 -25.72 -32.51 14.18
C LEU A 154 -26.08 -31.40 13.19
N THR A 155 -25.32 -30.32 13.18
CA THR A 155 -25.51 -29.20 12.23
C THR A 155 -24.81 -29.40 10.88
N GLY A 156 -24.14 -30.53 10.67
CA GLY A 156 -23.38 -30.83 9.46
C GLY A 156 -24.23 -31.39 8.29
N PRO A 157 -23.62 -32.13 7.35
CA PRO A 157 -24.27 -32.56 6.10
C PRO A 157 -25.46 -33.50 6.33
N VAL A 158 -25.50 -34.22 7.46
CA VAL A 158 -26.59 -35.13 7.82
C VAL A 158 -27.91 -34.37 8.01
N SER A 159 -27.88 -33.23 8.72
CA SER A 159 -29.09 -32.41 8.88
C SER A 159 -29.47 -31.67 7.60
N THR A 160 -28.50 -31.27 6.78
CA THR A 160 -28.77 -30.70 5.44
C THR A 160 -29.54 -31.69 4.56
N GLN A 161 -29.10 -32.95 4.51
CA GLN A 161 -29.76 -34.02 3.77
C GLN A 161 -31.18 -34.31 4.29
N LEU A 162 -31.36 -34.33 5.62
CA LEU A 162 -32.67 -34.53 6.27
C LEU A 162 -33.66 -33.40 5.97
N LEU A 163 -33.20 -32.16 5.86
CA LEU A 163 -34.03 -31.00 5.51
C LEU A 163 -34.44 -30.99 4.02
N THR A 164 -33.58 -31.51 3.13
CA THR A 164 -33.86 -31.57 1.69
C THR A 164 -34.70 -32.78 1.24
N SER A 165 -34.64 -33.90 1.97
CA SER A 165 -35.28 -35.17 1.59
C SER A 165 -36.74 -35.30 2.02
N ASN A 166 -37.18 -34.51 3.01
CA ASN A 166 -38.51 -34.61 3.60
C ASN A 166 -39.47 -33.55 3.03
N LYS A 167 -40.76 -33.92 2.86
CA LYS A 167 -41.82 -33.02 2.38
C LYS A 167 -42.21 -31.98 3.45
N LEU A 168 -41.39 -30.93 3.61
CA LEU A 168 -41.66 -29.78 4.48
C LEU A 168 -42.31 -28.62 3.69
N LYS A 169 -43.10 -27.78 4.37
CA LYS A 169 -43.56 -26.52 3.77
C LYS A 169 -42.35 -25.60 3.52
N PRO A 170 -42.28 -24.86 2.40
CA PRO A 170 -41.08 -24.10 2.01
C PRO A 170 -40.62 -23.09 3.09
N LYS A 171 -41.56 -22.35 3.69
CA LYS A 171 -41.27 -21.42 4.80
C LYS A 171 -40.69 -22.08 6.05
N VAL A 172 -41.06 -23.34 6.31
CA VAL A 172 -40.57 -24.09 7.48
C VAL A 172 -39.17 -24.63 7.21
N ALA A 173 -38.93 -25.14 6.00
CA ALA A 173 -37.61 -25.61 5.57
C ALA A 173 -36.59 -24.46 5.60
N GLU A 174 -36.97 -23.27 5.11
CA GLU A 174 -36.12 -22.07 5.13
C GLU A 174 -35.77 -21.64 6.57
N SER A 175 -36.76 -21.59 7.46
CA SER A 175 -36.54 -21.24 8.87
C SER A 175 -35.67 -22.25 9.63
N LEU A 176 -35.82 -23.55 9.35
CA LEU A 176 -34.98 -24.60 9.95
C LEU A 176 -33.55 -24.53 9.42
N GLU A 177 -33.36 -24.25 8.13
CA GLU A 177 -32.05 -24.09 7.52
C GLU A 177 -31.33 -22.83 8.04
N GLU A 178 -32.05 -21.72 8.24
CA GLU A 178 -31.50 -20.51 8.87
C GLU A 178 -31.04 -20.78 10.31
N ARG A 179 -31.86 -21.47 11.12
CA ARG A 179 -31.47 -21.89 12.47
C ARG A 179 -30.27 -22.84 12.48
N ARG A 180 -30.24 -23.81 11.57
CA ARG A 180 -29.10 -24.74 11.41
C ARG A 180 -27.81 -23.96 11.12
N ARG A 181 -27.84 -23.01 10.17
CA ARG A 181 -26.69 -22.16 9.84
C ARG A 181 -26.26 -21.30 11.02
N ALA A 182 -27.20 -20.71 11.75
CA ALA A 182 -26.90 -19.92 12.94
C ALA A 182 -26.21 -20.76 14.03
N ILE A 183 -26.71 -21.97 14.31
CA ILE A 183 -26.08 -22.88 15.27
C ILE A 183 -24.71 -23.32 14.76
N GLN A 184 -24.58 -23.66 13.48
CA GLN A 184 -23.28 -24.06 12.92
C GLN A 184 -22.23 -22.95 13.05
N GLY A 185 -22.59 -21.70 12.75
CA GLY A 185 -21.73 -20.55 12.98
C GLY A 185 -21.35 -20.38 14.46
N ALA A 186 -22.31 -20.51 15.37
CA ALA A 186 -22.07 -20.41 16.81
C ALA A 186 -21.18 -21.54 17.37
N VAL A 187 -21.32 -22.77 16.88
CA VAL A 187 -20.43 -23.91 17.24
C VAL A 187 -19.02 -23.63 16.76
N SER A 188 -18.84 -23.24 15.50
CA SER A 188 -17.52 -22.94 14.93
C SER A 188 -16.83 -21.80 15.69
N GLN A 189 -17.56 -20.75 16.05
CA GLN A 189 -17.03 -19.65 16.85
C GLN A 189 -16.63 -20.12 18.26
N THR A 190 -17.51 -20.84 18.97
CA THR A 190 -17.24 -21.32 20.34
C THR A 190 -16.06 -22.31 20.37
N ALA A 191 -15.96 -23.19 19.38
CA ALA A 191 -14.83 -24.11 19.22
C ALA A 191 -13.51 -23.36 18.93
N SER A 192 -13.56 -22.32 18.09
CA SER A 192 -12.41 -21.43 17.85
C SER A 192 -11.96 -20.72 19.13
N ASP A 193 -12.90 -20.19 19.92
CA ASP A 193 -12.58 -19.50 21.19
C ASP A 193 -11.96 -20.45 22.22
N GLN A 194 -12.52 -21.67 22.34
CA GLN A 194 -11.94 -22.74 23.16
C GLN A 194 -10.51 -23.10 22.72
N GLN A 195 -10.27 -23.19 21.41
CA GLN A 195 -8.95 -23.47 20.87
C GLN A 195 -7.96 -22.35 21.18
N LEU A 196 -8.37 -21.08 21.05
CA LEU A 196 -7.53 -19.93 21.39
C LEU A 196 -7.06 -19.97 22.85
N PHE A 197 -7.98 -20.18 23.79
CA PHE A 197 -7.63 -20.32 25.21
C PHE A 197 -6.70 -21.51 25.48
N THR A 198 -6.93 -22.64 24.80
CA THR A 198 -6.08 -23.83 24.92
C THR A 198 -4.66 -23.53 24.47
N VAL A 199 -4.51 -22.88 23.31
CA VAL A 199 -3.20 -22.54 22.73
C VAL A 199 -2.42 -21.60 23.64
N SER A 200 -3.02 -20.51 24.12
CA SER A 200 -2.33 -19.56 25.00
C SER A 200 -1.94 -20.20 26.33
N THR A 201 -2.84 -20.98 26.93
CA THR A 201 -2.62 -21.61 28.24
C THR A 201 -1.54 -22.67 28.17
N GLN A 202 -1.60 -23.58 27.19
CA GLN A 202 -0.59 -24.64 27.05
C GLN A 202 0.78 -24.06 26.71
N ALA A 203 0.87 -23.01 25.88
CA ALA A 203 2.15 -22.38 25.56
C ALA A 203 2.81 -21.72 26.78
N ALA A 204 2.03 -21.08 27.66
CA ALA A 204 2.56 -20.52 28.90
C ALA A 204 3.01 -21.61 29.90
N LEU A 205 2.24 -22.69 30.03
CA LEU A 205 2.62 -23.84 30.87
C LEU A 205 3.89 -24.53 30.37
N VAL A 206 4.03 -24.70 29.04
CA VAL A 206 5.27 -25.20 28.43
C VAL A 206 6.42 -24.23 28.68
N GLY A 207 6.20 -22.92 28.60
CA GLY A 207 7.19 -21.90 28.98
C GLY A 207 7.72 -22.10 30.39
N ALA A 208 6.84 -22.36 31.36
CA ALA A 208 7.21 -22.66 32.74
C ALA A 208 8.12 -23.89 32.84
N VAL A 209 7.74 -24.99 32.17
CA VAL A 209 8.52 -26.23 32.13
C VAL A 209 9.92 -26.02 31.53
N LEU A 210 10.02 -25.21 30.47
CA LEU A 210 11.29 -24.89 29.83
C LEU A 210 12.21 -24.06 30.71
N MET A 211 11.67 -23.03 31.36
CA MET A 211 12.46 -22.16 32.23
C MET A 211 12.94 -22.89 33.50
N LEU A 212 12.16 -23.86 33.98
CA LEU A 212 12.56 -24.78 35.04
C LEU A 212 13.51 -25.89 34.58
N LYS A 213 13.84 -25.96 33.27
CA LYS A 213 14.70 -26.98 32.64
C LYS A 213 14.24 -28.43 32.87
N CYS A 214 12.95 -28.66 33.08
CA CYS A 214 12.39 -29.99 33.36
C CYS A 214 11.80 -30.63 32.08
N LEU A 215 12.68 -31.00 31.14
CA LEU A 215 12.27 -31.58 29.86
C LEU A 215 11.84 -33.06 29.98
N PRO A 216 10.63 -33.45 29.52
CA PRO A 216 10.22 -34.84 29.40
C PRO A 216 11.01 -35.58 28.32
N GLU A 217 10.96 -36.91 28.34
CA GLU A 217 11.58 -37.77 27.32
C GLU A 217 10.95 -37.56 25.93
N LYS A 218 9.62 -37.44 25.86
CA LYS A 218 8.88 -37.15 24.62
C LYS A 218 8.66 -35.64 24.46
N LEU A 219 9.43 -35.02 23.57
CA LEU A 219 9.35 -33.57 23.28
C LEU A 219 8.10 -33.16 22.47
N SER A 220 7.32 -34.09 21.93
CA SER A 220 6.12 -33.80 21.13
C SER A 220 5.11 -32.91 21.88
N HIS A 221 4.93 -33.16 23.18
CA HIS A 221 4.01 -32.42 24.03
C HIS A 221 4.51 -31.02 24.43
N ILE A 222 5.78 -30.70 24.16
CA ILE A 222 6.37 -29.37 24.36
C ILE A 222 6.41 -28.60 23.04
N VAL A 223 6.90 -29.23 21.98
CA VAL A 223 7.07 -28.57 20.67
C VAL A 223 5.71 -28.21 20.08
N LYS A 224 4.70 -29.10 20.17
CA LYS A 224 3.39 -28.88 19.55
C LYS A 224 2.67 -27.64 20.11
N PRO A 225 2.52 -27.45 21.44
CA PRO A 225 1.86 -26.24 21.97
C PRO A 225 2.57 -24.93 21.60
N LEU A 226 3.92 -24.90 21.63
CA LEU A 226 4.67 -23.71 21.25
C LEU A 226 4.52 -23.39 19.76
N MET A 227 4.62 -24.41 18.89
CA MET A 227 4.39 -24.23 17.46
C MET A 227 2.95 -23.82 17.14
N GLU A 228 1.96 -24.33 17.87
CA GLU A 228 0.56 -23.94 17.68
C GLU A 228 0.30 -22.50 18.15
N SER A 229 0.96 -22.04 19.22
CA SER A 229 0.92 -20.63 19.63
C SER A 229 1.61 -19.73 18.61
N VAL A 230 2.77 -20.12 18.10
CA VAL A 230 3.41 -19.43 16.96
C VAL A 230 2.47 -19.37 15.75
N LYS A 231 1.67 -20.41 15.49
CA LYS A 231 0.77 -20.48 14.33
C LYS A 231 -0.54 -19.69 14.51
N ARG A 232 -1.16 -19.69 15.70
CA ARG A 232 -2.57 -19.24 15.88
C ARG A 232 -2.77 -18.13 16.90
N GLU A 233 -1.75 -17.74 17.66
CA GLU A 233 -1.91 -16.75 18.73
C GLU A 233 -2.20 -15.35 18.16
N LYS A 234 -3.41 -14.84 18.45
CA LYS A 234 -3.85 -13.52 17.97
C LYS A 234 -3.10 -12.40 18.69
N ASN A 235 -2.81 -12.56 19.99
CA ASN A 235 -2.14 -11.53 20.79
C ASN A 235 -0.62 -11.51 20.52
N GLU A 236 -0.11 -10.36 20.10
CA GLU A 236 1.31 -10.21 19.75
C GLU A 236 2.25 -10.47 20.93
N ILE A 237 1.93 -9.99 22.13
CA ILE A 237 2.78 -10.15 23.32
C ILE A 237 2.94 -11.63 23.67
N LEU A 238 1.82 -12.38 23.71
CA LEU A 238 1.84 -13.82 24.00
C LEU A 238 2.57 -14.60 22.91
N GLN A 239 2.38 -14.23 21.64
CA GLN A 239 3.06 -14.89 20.53
C GLN A 239 4.58 -14.67 20.57
N THR A 240 5.04 -13.46 20.89
CA THR A 240 6.47 -13.14 21.07
C THR A 240 7.06 -13.88 22.28
N LEU A 241 6.30 -14.05 23.37
CA LEU A 241 6.73 -14.87 24.51
C LEU A 241 6.92 -16.34 24.11
N SER A 242 5.96 -16.92 23.38
CA SER A 242 6.09 -18.28 22.84
C SER A 242 7.28 -18.44 21.91
N ALA A 243 7.55 -17.45 21.06
CA ALA A 243 8.76 -17.38 20.23
C ALA A 243 10.06 -17.37 21.07
N THR A 244 10.07 -16.63 22.18
CA THR A 244 11.21 -16.59 23.12
C THR A 244 11.41 -17.94 23.80
N HIS A 245 10.33 -18.57 24.28
CA HIS A 245 10.40 -19.92 24.85
C HIS A 245 10.89 -20.95 23.83
N LEU A 246 10.49 -20.83 22.56
CA LEU A 246 10.97 -21.68 21.48
C LEU A 246 12.49 -21.51 21.25
N ALA A 247 13.01 -20.29 21.33
CA ALA A 247 14.46 -20.03 21.25
C ALA A 247 15.25 -20.73 22.35
N HIS A 248 14.75 -20.68 23.60
CA HIS A 248 15.35 -21.41 24.72
C HIS A 248 15.27 -22.93 24.53
N LEU A 249 14.15 -23.45 24.03
CA LEU A 249 14.02 -24.89 23.73
C LEU A 249 15.06 -25.33 22.69
N VAL A 250 15.23 -24.55 21.62
CA VAL A 250 16.21 -24.86 20.57
C VAL A 250 17.63 -24.91 21.13
N ASP A 251 18.00 -23.99 22.02
CA ASP A 251 19.31 -23.98 22.67
C ASP A 251 19.51 -25.20 23.60
N LEU A 252 18.51 -25.55 24.40
CA LEU A 252 18.54 -26.74 25.27
C LEU A 252 18.60 -28.06 24.49
N CYS A 253 18.10 -28.08 23.25
CA CYS A 253 18.06 -29.26 22.40
C CYS A 253 19.34 -29.48 21.56
N VAL A 254 20.30 -28.55 21.55
CA VAL A 254 21.52 -28.65 20.71
C VAL A 254 22.31 -29.93 21.00
N GLY A 255 22.43 -30.32 22.27
CA GLY A 255 23.18 -31.50 22.69
C GLY A 255 22.42 -32.83 22.66
N ARG A 256 21.14 -32.85 22.25
CA ARG A 256 20.29 -34.06 22.27
C ARG A 256 20.35 -34.85 20.96
N THR A 257 20.32 -36.18 21.05
CA THR A 257 20.20 -37.10 19.93
C THR A 257 18.92 -37.95 20.07
N PRO A 258 17.96 -37.93 19.11
CA PRO A 258 17.92 -37.11 17.89
C PRO A 258 17.57 -35.64 18.15
N CYS A 259 18.23 -34.71 17.44
CA CYS A 259 18.01 -33.28 17.58
C CYS A 259 16.75 -32.83 16.79
N PRO A 260 15.73 -32.22 17.43
CA PRO A 260 14.52 -31.75 16.77
C PRO A 260 14.71 -30.43 16.02
N ASN A 261 15.82 -29.72 16.24
CA ASN A 261 16.01 -28.33 15.79
C ASN A 261 15.88 -28.17 14.28
N SER A 262 16.41 -29.11 13.47
CA SER A 262 16.31 -29.06 12.02
C SER A 262 14.85 -29.06 11.54
N LYS A 263 14.00 -29.92 12.12
CA LYS A 263 12.57 -29.99 11.79
C LYS A 263 11.81 -28.73 12.24
N ILE A 264 12.16 -28.19 13.40
CA ILE A 264 11.55 -26.94 13.91
C ILE A 264 11.87 -25.78 12.95
N ILE A 265 13.14 -25.62 12.55
CA ILE A 265 13.56 -24.55 11.63
C ILE A 265 12.88 -24.69 10.27
N THR A 266 12.83 -25.89 9.68
CA THR A 266 12.12 -26.10 8.40
C THR A 266 10.63 -25.73 8.51
N ASN A 267 9.96 -26.12 9.60
CA ASN A 267 8.56 -25.77 9.82
C ASN A 267 8.36 -24.26 9.99
N LEU A 268 9.25 -23.56 10.69
CA LEU A 268 9.20 -22.10 10.83
C LEU A 268 9.38 -21.42 9.46
N CYS A 269 10.28 -21.91 8.61
CA CYS A 269 10.47 -21.38 7.26
C CYS A 269 9.21 -21.57 6.40
N ILE A 270 8.52 -22.71 6.52
CA ILE A 270 7.24 -22.96 5.83
C ILE A 270 6.16 -21.99 6.33
N LEU A 271 6.04 -21.81 7.65
CA LEU A 271 5.07 -20.89 8.24
C LEU A 271 5.34 -19.43 7.85
N LEU A 272 6.59 -19.05 7.64
CA LEU A 272 6.95 -17.72 7.18
C LEU A 272 6.42 -17.42 5.77
N ARG A 273 6.27 -18.44 4.92
CA ARG A 273 5.71 -18.33 3.55
C ARG A 273 4.17 -18.47 3.48
N SER A 274 3.50 -18.57 4.63
CA SER A 274 2.05 -18.79 4.67
C SER A 274 1.24 -17.63 4.10
N ASP A 275 1.75 -16.40 4.20
CA ASP A 275 1.10 -15.18 3.73
C ASP A 275 1.52 -14.81 2.29
N PRO A 276 0.64 -15.01 1.30
CA PRO A 276 0.94 -14.74 -0.11
C PRO A 276 1.04 -13.25 -0.45
N GLU A 277 0.51 -12.35 0.40
CA GLU A 277 0.59 -10.90 0.15
C GLU A 277 1.96 -10.32 0.51
N PHE A 278 2.66 -10.97 1.43
CA PHE A 278 3.99 -10.57 1.86
C PHE A 278 5.08 -11.43 1.26
N THR A 279 4.87 -12.73 1.15
CA THR A 279 5.78 -13.64 0.45
C THR A 279 5.10 -14.08 -0.85
N PRO A 280 5.43 -13.45 -1.99
CA PRO A 280 4.79 -13.78 -3.25
C PRO A 280 5.06 -15.24 -3.63
N ARG A 281 4.07 -15.91 -4.22
CA ARG A 281 4.21 -17.25 -4.81
C ARG A 281 4.34 -17.15 -6.32
N ILE A 282 5.07 -18.10 -6.91
CA ILE A 282 5.12 -18.26 -8.36
C ILE A 282 3.81 -18.96 -8.77
N MET A 283 2.81 -18.21 -9.25
CA MET A 283 1.48 -18.76 -9.56
C MET A 283 1.43 -19.38 -10.96
N ASP A 284 1.18 -20.68 -11.06
CA ASP A 284 0.91 -21.36 -12.34
C ASP A 284 -0.36 -20.84 -13.02
N LEU A 285 -0.32 -20.74 -14.35
CA LEU A 285 -1.45 -20.33 -15.19
C LEU A 285 -2.57 -21.38 -15.26
N GLU A 286 -2.41 -22.58 -14.70
CA GLU A 286 -3.26 -23.74 -15.04
C GLU A 286 -4.13 -24.33 -13.91
N SER A 287 -4.12 -23.84 -12.67
CA SER A 287 -4.87 -24.49 -11.59
C SER A 287 -6.26 -23.91 -11.29
N ASN A 288 -7.04 -23.53 -12.31
CA ASN A 288 -8.45 -23.14 -12.13
C ASN A 288 -9.44 -23.81 -13.10
N SER A 289 -9.04 -24.90 -13.77
CA SER A 289 -9.93 -25.64 -14.69
C SER A 289 -10.10 -27.12 -14.31
N VAL A 290 -10.45 -27.43 -13.06
CA VAL A 290 -10.99 -28.75 -12.70
C VAL A 290 -12.12 -28.59 -11.70
N GLY A 291 -13.37 -28.75 -12.17
CA GLY A 291 -14.53 -28.89 -11.27
C GLY A 291 -15.90 -28.48 -11.82
N ASN A 292 -16.30 -28.94 -13.01
CA ASN A 292 -17.64 -29.50 -13.32
C ASN A 292 -17.89 -29.51 -14.83
N SER A 293 -17.68 -30.67 -15.44
CA SER A 293 -18.32 -31.05 -16.68
C SER A 293 -19.76 -31.48 -16.38
N ASP A 294 -20.77 -30.66 -16.72
CA ASP A 294 -22.00 -31.22 -17.29
C ASP A 294 -22.93 -30.18 -17.95
N SER A 295 -23.44 -30.59 -19.12
CA SER A 295 -24.56 -30.06 -19.90
C SER A 295 -24.45 -28.66 -20.54
N GLY A 296 -24.43 -28.68 -21.88
CA GLY A 296 -24.43 -27.48 -22.73
C GLY A 296 -25.81 -26.87 -22.91
N VAL A 297 -25.84 -25.53 -22.97
CA VAL A 297 -26.78 -24.72 -23.74
C VAL A 297 -26.03 -23.46 -24.17
N GLU A 298 -25.91 -23.26 -25.49
CA GLU A 298 -25.42 -22.03 -26.08
C GLU A 298 -26.36 -20.86 -25.71
N SER A 299 -25.82 -19.81 -25.09
CA SER A 299 -26.50 -18.51 -25.07
C SER A 299 -25.50 -17.38 -25.28
N THR A 300 -25.72 -16.71 -26.41
CA THR A 300 -25.14 -15.44 -26.82
C THR A 300 -25.56 -14.32 -25.87
N CYS A 301 -24.63 -13.49 -25.36
CA CYS A 301 -24.93 -12.09 -24.99
C CYS A 301 -23.71 -11.23 -24.57
N SER A 302 -23.53 -10.15 -25.34
CA SER A 302 -23.26 -8.76 -24.91
C SER A 302 -22.03 -8.42 -24.05
N SER A 303 -21.17 -7.62 -24.68
CA SER A 303 -20.07 -6.83 -24.13
C SER A 303 -20.53 -5.90 -22.98
N ARG A 304 -20.14 -6.25 -21.74
CA ARG A 304 -20.06 -5.30 -20.63
C ARG A 304 -18.60 -5.05 -20.28
N THR A 305 -18.24 -3.78 -20.35
CA THR A 305 -16.96 -3.17 -20.00
C THR A 305 -16.61 -3.43 -18.54
N THR A 306 -15.92 -4.54 -18.28
CA THR A 306 -15.10 -4.74 -17.09
C THR A 306 -13.72 -4.14 -17.34
N THR A 307 -13.23 -3.40 -16.35
CA THR A 307 -11.85 -2.91 -16.25
C THR A 307 -10.85 -4.05 -16.54
N PRO A 308 -9.74 -3.78 -17.26
CA PRO A 308 -8.82 -4.83 -17.66
C PRO A 308 -8.26 -5.50 -16.40
N THR A 309 -8.45 -6.80 -16.29
CA THR A 309 -7.79 -7.66 -15.31
C THR A 309 -6.28 -7.51 -15.48
N LEU A 310 -5.62 -6.92 -14.49
CA LEU A 310 -4.18 -6.71 -14.46
C LEU A 310 -3.43 -8.05 -14.56
N ASN A 311 -2.68 -8.22 -15.66
CA ASN A 311 -1.58 -9.15 -15.92
C ASN A 311 -1.28 -10.20 -14.85
N ASN A 312 -1.84 -11.40 -15.04
CA ASN A 312 -1.49 -12.62 -14.30
C ASN A 312 -0.21 -13.29 -14.86
N ASP A 313 0.76 -12.48 -15.29
CA ASP A 313 2.03 -12.94 -15.84
C ASP A 313 3.09 -13.01 -14.72
N LYS A 314 3.81 -14.14 -14.64
CA LYS A 314 4.87 -14.40 -13.65
C LYS A 314 6.10 -13.51 -13.85
N TYR A 315 6.27 -12.93 -15.05
CA TYR A 315 7.49 -12.25 -15.46
C TYR A 315 7.39 -10.72 -15.43
N SER A 316 6.31 -10.15 -15.97
CA SER A 316 6.18 -8.70 -16.15
C SER A 316 5.56 -7.95 -14.96
N GLY A 317 6.04 -6.73 -14.73
CA GLY A 317 5.50 -5.79 -13.74
C GLY A 317 6.31 -5.68 -12.44
N VAL A 318 5.89 -4.76 -11.57
CA VAL A 318 6.52 -4.45 -10.28
C VAL A 318 5.56 -4.81 -9.16
N LEU A 319 5.91 -5.79 -8.31
CA LEU A 319 5.02 -6.30 -7.27
C LEU A 319 4.74 -5.26 -6.18
N THR A 320 5.75 -4.46 -5.81
CA THR A 320 5.56 -3.38 -4.82
C THR A 320 4.47 -2.40 -5.27
N LEU A 321 4.40 -2.09 -6.58
CA LEU A 321 3.38 -1.20 -7.13
C LEU A 321 1.98 -1.84 -7.03
N GLN A 322 1.87 -3.12 -7.40
CA GLN A 322 0.61 -3.86 -7.31
C GLN A 322 0.09 -3.94 -5.88
N ASN A 323 0.99 -4.22 -4.92
CA ASN A 323 0.67 -4.25 -3.50
C ASN A 323 0.22 -2.89 -2.98
N GLN A 324 0.90 -1.79 -3.35
CA GLN A 324 0.51 -0.43 -2.96
C GLN A 324 -0.87 -0.05 -3.54
N GLN A 325 -1.16 -0.41 -4.78
CA GLN A 325 -2.47 -0.19 -5.41
C GLN A 325 -3.58 -0.98 -4.71
N LYS A 326 -3.37 -2.29 -4.49
CA LYS A 326 -4.33 -3.17 -3.79
C LYS A 326 -4.60 -2.69 -2.36
N ASN A 327 -3.56 -2.29 -1.63
CA ASN A 327 -3.69 -1.76 -0.27
C ASN A 327 -4.45 -0.44 -0.25
N ALA A 328 -4.19 0.45 -1.21
CA ALA A 328 -4.94 1.70 -1.32
C ALA A 328 -6.43 1.46 -1.65
N GLU A 329 -6.74 0.52 -2.54
CA GLU A 329 -8.12 0.15 -2.85
C GLU A 329 -8.86 -0.41 -1.63
N ARG A 330 -8.22 -1.31 -0.88
CA ARG A 330 -8.75 -1.84 0.38
C ARG A 330 -8.94 -0.77 1.44
N ALA A 331 -7.99 0.16 1.59
CA ALA A 331 -8.08 1.25 2.55
C ALA A 331 -9.25 2.20 2.24
N VAL A 332 -9.47 2.49 0.96
CA VAL A 332 -10.63 3.28 0.50
C VAL A 332 -11.94 2.53 0.79
N PHE A 333 -11.99 1.22 0.55
CA PHE A 333 -13.17 0.40 0.86
C PHE A 333 -13.49 0.37 2.36
N LYS A 334 -12.49 0.11 3.22
CA LYS A 334 -12.65 0.12 4.69
C LYS A 334 -13.06 1.51 5.23
N ARG A 335 -12.57 2.60 4.62
CA ARG A 335 -12.94 3.98 4.99
C ARG A 335 -14.33 4.42 4.49
N ALA A 336 -14.84 3.83 3.41
CA ALA A 336 -16.21 4.04 2.97
C ALA A 336 -17.22 3.44 3.96
N ASN A 337 -16.84 2.34 4.63
CA ASN A 337 -17.70 1.61 5.57
C ASN A 337 -17.61 2.10 7.03
N SER A 338 -16.50 2.75 7.44
CA SER A 338 -16.32 3.24 8.83
C SER A 338 -16.95 4.61 9.11
N THR A 339 -17.44 5.32 8.10
CA THR A 339 -18.33 6.47 8.34
C THR A 339 -19.74 5.98 8.70
N GLY A 340 -19.90 5.49 9.93
CA GLY A 340 -21.16 5.17 10.59
C GLY A 340 -21.96 6.42 10.97
N GLY A 341 -22.20 7.30 10.00
CA GLY A 341 -23.01 8.52 10.13
C GLY A 341 -23.66 8.83 8.79
N ARG A 342 -24.63 8.00 8.39
CA ARG A 342 -25.41 8.20 7.17
C ARG A 342 -26.40 9.35 7.39
N GLY A 343 -26.05 10.56 6.97
CA GLY A 343 -27.02 11.65 6.81
C GLY A 343 -28.08 11.28 5.76
N PRO A 344 -29.34 11.75 5.90
CA PRO A 344 -30.41 11.41 4.97
C PRO A 344 -30.13 12.06 3.60
N GLY A 345 -30.12 11.27 2.51
CA GLY A 345 -30.14 11.82 1.15
C GLY A 345 -29.16 11.25 0.10
N ARG A 346 -28.48 10.11 0.31
CA ARG A 346 -27.71 9.44 -0.77
C ARG A 346 -28.39 8.16 -1.26
N PRO A 347 -28.45 7.91 -2.59
CA PRO A 347 -29.14 6.76 -3.15
C PRO A 347 -28.49 5.43 -2.75
N PRO A 348 -29.26 4.33 -2.69
CA PRO A 348 -28.76 3.02 -2.33
C PRO A 348 -27.89 2.47 -3.47
N ASN A 349 -26.69 1.98 -3.15
CA ASN A 349 -26.01 1.08 -4.07
C ASN A 349 -26.77 -0.24 -4.06
N THR A 350 -27.25 -0.64 -5.22
CA THR A 350 -27.78 -1.98 -5.51
C THR A 350 -26.76 -3.06 -5.16
N ASP A 351 -27.24 -4.10 -4.51
CA ASP A 351 -26.53 -5.22 -3.88
C ASP A 351 -25.58 -6.00 -4.81
N ILE A 352 -24.51 -6.54 -4.20
CA ILE A 352 -23.88 -7.81 -4.60
C ILE A 352 -23.51 -8.55 -3.30
N PRO A 353 -23.73 -9.89 -3.19
CA PRO A 353 -23.27 -10.72 -2.06
C PRO A 353 -21.74 -10.95 -2.08
N LEU A 354 -20.97 -9.91 -2.36
CA LEU A 354 -19.51 -9.91 -2.29
C LEU A 354 -19.00 -9.74 -0.86
N GLU A 355 -19.83 -9.26 0.07
CA GLU A 355 -19.47 -9.05 1.47
C GLU A 355 -19.11 -10.35 2.19
N GLU A 356 -19.87 -11.43 1.99
CA GLU A 356 -19.58 -12.73 2.60
C GLU A 356 -18.31 -13.39 2.01
N LEU A 357 -18.10 -13.25 0.70
CA LEU A 357 -16.91 -13.76 0.01
C LEU A 357 -15.64 -13.02 0.45
N PHE A 358 -15.69 -11.69 0.55
CA PHE A 358 -14.55 -10.91 1.05
C PHE A 358 -14.31 -11.08 2.55
N ALA A 359 -15.35 -11.32 3.36
CA ALA A 359 -15.20 -11.58 4.79
C ALA A 359 -14.49 -12.92 5.06
N ALA A 360 -14.84 -13.98 4.32
CA ALA A 360 -14.18 -15.28 4.42
C ALA A 360 -12.71 -15.22 3.98
N ASP A 361 -12.43 -14.53 2.87
CA ASP A 361 -11.05 -14.29 2.41
C ASP A 361 -10.24 -13.43 3.39
N ASP A 362 -10.86 -12.44 4.05
CA ASP A 362 -10.18 -11.58 5.05
C ASP A 362 -9.82 -12.34 6.34
N GLU A 363 -10.64 -13.31 6.79
CA GLU A 363 -10.30 -14.16 7.95
C GLU A 363 -9.18 -15.16 7.65
N ALA A 364 -9.20 -15.83 6.49
CA ALA A 364 -8.10 -16.71 6.07
C ALA A 364 -6.79 -15.93 5.91
N GLN A 365 -6.86 -14.72 5.34
CA GLN A 365 -5.72 -13.84 5.18
C GLN A 365 -5.19 -13.33 6.54
N LYS A 366 -6.06 -12.97 7.49
CA LYS A 366 -5.65 -12.63 8.88
C LYS A 366 -4.93 -13.81 9.54
N GLN A 367 -5.44 -15.03 9.35
CA GLN A 367 -4.79 -16.22 9.91
C GLN A 367 -3.40 -16.43 9.31
N ALA A 368 -3.22 -16.26 8.00
CA ALA A 368 -1.92 -16.33 7.35
C ALA A 368 -0.95 -15.25 7.87
N GLN A 369 -1.44 -14.02 8.09
CA GLN A 369 -0.65 -12.94 8.69
C GLN A 369 -0.18 -13.28 10.11
N VAL A 370 -1.06 -13.87 10.94
CA VAL A 370 -0.71 -14.32 12.30
C VAL A 370 0.36 -15.41 12.27
N GLN A 371 0.24 -16.38 11.36
CA GLN A 371 1.22 -17.46 11.18
C GLN A 371 2.60 -16.92 10.80
N ARG A 372 2.64 -16.03 9.79
CA ARG A 372 3.87 -15.36 9.35
C ARG A 372 4.50 -14.55 10.48
N ARG A 373 3.72 -13.73 11.18
CA ARG A 373 4.18 -12.89 12.29
C ARG A 373 4.83 -13.74 13.38
N GLY A 374 4.19 -14.84 13.76
CA GLY A 374 4.74 -15.77 14.75
C GLY A 374 6.04 -16.41 14.30
N ALA A 375 6.09 -16.89 13.06
CA ALA A 375 7.31 -17.49 12.50
C ALA A 375 8.47 -16.49 12.45
N ALA A 376 8.19 -15.25 12.03
CA ALA A 376 9.18 -14.18 12.02
C ALA A 376 9.69 -13.85 13.43
N ALA A 377 8.78 -13.71 14.40
CA ALA A 377 9.15 -13.48 15.80
C ALA A 377 9.99 -14.63 16.37
N ALA A 378 9.66 -15.89 16.04
CA ALA A 378 10.42 -17.06 16.45
C ALA A 378 11.84 -17.08 15.88
N LEU A 379 12.01 -16.85 14.57
CA LEU A 379 13.33 -16.80 13.95
C LEU A 379 14.17 -15.65 14.54
N THR A 380 13.57 -14.48 14.72
CA THR A 380 14.20 -13.29 15.34
C THR A 380 14.62 -13.57 16.79
N ALA A 381 13.80 -14.28 17.57
CA ALA A 381 14.12 -14.66 18.94
C ALA A 381 15.26 -15.69 18.99
N ILE A 382 15.27 -16.67 18.09
CA ILE A 382 16.33 -17.69 17.99
C ILE A 382 17.67 -17.06 17.65
N THR A 383 17.71 -16.17 16.66
CA THR A 383 18.93 -15.50 16.20
C THR A 383 19.50 -14.56 17.26
N SER A 384 18.65 -13.75 17.89
CA SER A 384 19.07 -12.84 18.97
C SER A 384 19.54 -13.60 20.22
N HIS A 385 18.91 -14.74 20.57
CA HIS A 385 19.31 -15.56 21.72
C HIS A 385 20.66 -16.27 21.51
N LEU A 386 20.92 -16.80 20.31
CA LEU A 386 22.16 -17.53 20.01
C LEU A 386 23.35 -16.62 19.67
N GLY A 387 23.08 -15.39 19.21
CA GLY A 387 24.10 -14.36 18.98
C GLY A 387 25.24 -14.83 18.06
N SER A 388 26.48 -14.75 18.54
CA SER A 388 27.67 -15.15 17.77
C SER A 388 27.82 -16.67 17.57
N GLN A 389 27.15 -17.49 18.37
CA GLN A 389 27.22 -18.96 18.30
C GLN A 389 26.20 -19.57 17.31
N LEU A 390 25.46 -18.73 16.57
CA LEU A 390 24.41 -19.16 15.65
C LEU A 390 24.90 -20.20 14.63
N ILE A 391 26.07 -19.96 14.03
CA ILE A 391 26.65 -20.84 13.00
C ILE A 391 26.98 -22.23 13.57
N GLN A 392 27.50 -22.28 14.79
CA GLN A 392 27.90 -23.54 15.44
C GLN A 392 26.68 -24.34 15.95
N LYS A 393 25.71 -23.66 16.56
CA LYS A 393 24.56 -24.31 17.20
C LYS A 393 23.42 -24.64 16.22
N LEU A 394 23.28 -23.88 15.13
CA LEU A 394 22.24 -24.05 14.11
C LEU A 394 22.80 -23.92 12.68
N PRO A 395 23.61 -24.89 12.21
CA PRO A 395 24.19 -24.85 10.86
C PRO A 395 23.10 -24.81 9.78
N ARG A 396 21.98 -25.51 9.98
CA ARG A 396 20.89 -25.56 9.01
C ARG A 396 20.24 -24.20 8.73
N LEU A 397 20.16 -23.33 9.74
CA LEU A 397 19.62 -21.98 9.54
C LEU A 397 20.58 -21.12 8.73
N TRP A 398 21.90 -21.26 8.98
CA TRP A 398 22.93 -20.57 8.22
C TRP A 398 22.99 -21.04 6.76
N GLU A 399 22.83 -22.34 6.51
CA GLU A 399 22.73 -22.90 5.15
C GLU A 399 21.61 -22.23 4.34
N ILE A 400 20.43 -22.06 4.95
CA ILE A 400 19.26 -21.44 4.29
C ILE A 400 19.52 -19.95 4.02
N VAL A 401 20.12 -19.22 4.96
CA VAL A 401 20.30 -17.77 4.87
C VAL A 401 21.44 -17.38 3.93
N PHE A 402 22.54 -18.12 3.94
CA PHE A 402 23.77 -17.75 3.24
C PHE A 402 24.14 -18.75 2.14
N THR A 403 24.36 -20.02 2.48
CA THR A 403 24.91 -21.02 1.56
C THR A 403 24.01 -21.24 0.34
N ASN A 404 22.70 -21.34 0.53
CA ASN A 404 21.76 -21.56 -0.57
C ASN A 404 21.78 -20.41 -1.58
N ILE A 405 21.86 -19.16 -1.11
CA ILE A 405 21.90 -17.98 -1.99
C ILE A 405 23.26 -17.91 -2.70
N HIS A 406 24.34 -18.15 -1.97
CA HIS A 406 25.69 -18.08 -2.51
C HIS A 406 25.96 -19.18 -3.56
N VAL A 407 25.47 -20.40 -3.34
CA VAL A 407 25.64 -21.53 -4.28
C VAL A 407 24.73 -21.37 -5.50
N ALA A 408 23.52 -20.84 -5.33
CA ALA A 408 22.60 -20.64 -6.44
C ALA A 408 23.06 -19.57 -7.44
N LEU A 409 23.96 -18.66 -7.03
CA LEU A 409 24.28 -17.44 -7.80
C LEU A 409 25.77 -17.13 -7.79
N ASP A 410 26.43 -17.37 -8.92
CA ASP A 410 27.73 -16.76 -9.22
C ASP A 410 27.50 -15.49 -10.09
N PRO A 411 27.87 -14.29 -9.62
CA PRO A 411 27.66 -13.03 -10.36
C PRO A 411 28.27 -12.99 -11.76
N ALA A 412 29.29 -13.82 -12.03
CA ALA A 412 29.99 -13.84 -13.32
C ALA A 412 29.31 -14.71 -14.39
N THR A 413 28.48 -15.68 -13.99
CA THR A 413 27.91 -16.70 -14.89
C THR A 413 26.37 -16.66 -14.98
N PHE A 414 25.72 -15.72 -14.27
CA PHE A 414 24.27 -15.60 -14.26
C PHE A 414 23.69 -15.20 -15.62
N ASP A 415 23.04 -16.15 -16.30
CA ASP A 415 22.28 -15.92 -17.52
C ASP A 415 20.77 -15.90 -17.23
N VAL A 416 20.12 -14.80 -17.62
CA VAL A 416 18.67 -14.58 -17.49
C VAL A 416 17.89 -15.68 -18.21
N ASN A 417 18.40 -16.20 -19.33
CA ASN A 417 17.70 -17.21 -20.14
C ASN A 417 17.69 -18.60 -19.48
N ILE A 418 18.74 -18.96 -18.74
CA ILE A 418 18.84 -20.23 -18.01
C ILE A 418 17.94 -20.22 -16.77
N ALA A 419 17.75 -19.05 -16.16
CA ALA A 419 16.90 -18.86 -14.99
C ALA A 419 15.38 -18.78 -15.32
N MET A 420 15.00 -18.72 -16.60
CA MET A 420 13.59 -18.76 -17.04
C MET A 420 13.05 -20.20 -16.99
N ASN A 421 11.81 -20.37 -16.53
CA ASN A 421 11.09 -21.65 -16.41
C ASN A 421 11.62 -22.66 -15.38
N ASN A 422 12.52 -22.27 -14.47
CA ASN A 422 12.94 -23.11 -13.33
C ASN A 422 12.20 -22.69 -12.05
N ASP A 423 10.91 -23.02 -11.99
CA ASP A 423 10.02 -22.60 -10.90
C ASP A 423 10.44 -23.15 -9.54
N SER A 424 10.94 -24.40 -9.48
CA SER A 424 11.38 -25.04 -8.22
C SER A 424 12.60 -24.33 -7.62
N ALA A 425 13.61 -24.03 -8.43
CA ALA A 425 14.80 -23.32 -7.95
C ALA A 425 14.47 -21.88 -7.53
N ALA A 426 13.58 -21.21 -8.27
CA ALA A 426 13.10 -19.89 -7.91
C ALA A 426 12.31 -19.89 -6.59
N ASP A 427 11.48 -20.91 -6.33
CA ASP A 427 10.76 -21.05 -5.06
C ASP A 427 11.68 -21.33 -3.87
N GLU A 428 12.74 -22.12 -4.03
CA GLU A 428 13.75 -22.33 -2.99
C GLU A 428 14.53 -21.04 -2.70
N LEU A 429 14.85 -20.27 -3.74
CA LEU A 429 15.49 -18.96 -3.61
C LEU A 429 14.57 -17.96 -2.88
N LEU A 430 13.26 -17.94 -3.19
CA LEU A 430 12.28 -17.10 -2.48
C LEU A 430 12.22 -17.45 -0.99
N SER A 431 12.27 -18.73 -0.63
CA SER A 431 12.36 -19.15 0.78
C SER A 431 13.58 -18.55 1.46
N SER A 432 14.74 -18.69 0.81
CA SER A 432 16.04 -18.28 1.36
C SER A 432 16.10 -16.75 1.53
N LEU A 433 15.64 -15.99 0.54
CA LEU A 433 15.53 -14.52 0.59
C LEU A 433 14.57 -14.04 1.69
N GLN A 434 13.42 -14.72 1.87
CA GLN A 434 12.46 -14.33 2.90
C GLN A 434 13.02 -14.57 4.31
N VAL A 435 13.77 -15.65 4.51
CA VAL A 435 14.45 -15.92 5.79
C VAL A 435 15.57 -14.90 6.01
N LEU A 436 16.36 -14.58 4.98
CA LEU A 436 17.38 -13.52 5.04
C LEU A 436 16.78 -12.19 5.50
N GLU A 437 15.69 -11.71 4.85
CA GLU A 437 15.03 -10.46 5.21
C GLU A 437 14.66 -10.37 6.71
N VAL A 438 14.16 -11.48 7.26
CA VAL A 438 13.67 -11.53 8.66
C VAL A 438 14.82 -11.68 9.66
N VAL A 439 15.82 -12.50 9.32
CA VAL A 439 16.94 -12.80 10.23
C VAL A 439 17.94 -11.65 10.29
N SER A 440 18.22 -11.00 9.16
CA SER A 440 19.26 -9.97 9.05
C SER A 440 19.23 -8.89 10.15
N PRO A 441 18.08 -8.24 10.48
CA PRO A 441 18.02 -7.20 11.51
C PRO A 441 18.41 -7.67 12.93
N SER A 442 18.34 -8.97 13.19
CA SER A 442 18.58 -9.58 14.50
C SER A 442 19.93 -10.30 14.61
N LEU A 443 20.75 -10.25 13.56
CA LEU A 443 22.08 -10.84 13.56
C LEU A 443 23.03 -10.07 14.48
N HIS A 444 23.88 -10.81 15.18
CA HIS A 444 24.95 -10.20 15.96
C HIS A 444 25.96 -9.48 15.04
N PRO A 445 26.47 -8.28 15.40
CA PRO A 445 27.36 -7.49 14.55
C PRO A 445 28.60 -8.23 14.04
N SER A 446 29.10 -9.23 14.79
CA SER A 446 30.25 -10.05 14.36
C SER A 446 29.99 -10.91 13.13
N LEU A 447 28.72 -11.19 12.80
CA LEU A 447 28.32 -12.01 11.64
C LEU A 447 28.03 -11.15 10.40
N LEU A 448 27.90 -9.83 10.56
CA LEU A 448 27.61 -8.91 9.45
C LEU A 448 28.67 -8.98 8.33
N PRO A 449 30.00 -9.00 8.62
CA PRO A 449 31.02 -9.11 7.57
C PRO A 449 30.91 -10.38 6.72
N GLN A 450 30.28 -11.44 7.24
CA GLN A 450 30.06 -12.68 6.49
C GLN A 450 28.82 -12.59 5.58
N VAL A 451 27.85 -11.74 5.90
CA VAL A 451 26.62 -11.55 5.10
C VAL A 451 26.81 -10.49 4.01
N MET A 452 27.64 -9.47 4.23
CA MET A 452 27.88 -8.40 3.25
C MET A 452 28.37 -8.87 1.85
N PRO A 453 29.14 -9.96 1.70
CA PRO A 453 29.47 -10.55 0.41
C PRO A 453 28.26 -11.00 -0.43
N LEU A 454 27.07 -11.16 0.16
CA LEU A 454 25.83 -11.44 -0.59
C LEU A 454 25.31 -10.21 -1.34
N LEU A 455 25.72 -8.98 -0.97
CA LEU A 455 25.17 -7.76 -1.55
C LEU A 455 25.32 -7.69 -3.09
N PRO A 456 26.49 -7.98 -3.69
CA PRO A 456 26.62 -8.07 -5.15
C PRO A 456 25.72 -9.14 -5.78
N GLN A 457 25.56 -10.30 -5.14
CA GLN A 457 24.67 -11.38 -5.62
C GLN A 457 23.20 -10.94 -5.60
N LEU A 458 22.77 -10.25 -4.54
CA LEU A 458 21.43 -9.67 -4.45
C LEU A 458 21.20 -8.59 -5.50
N CYS A 459 22.20 -7.76 -5.81
CA CYS A 459 22.14 -6.80 -6.92
C CYS A 459 21.99 -7.49 -8.29
N THR A 460 22.63 -8.64 -8.50
CA THR A 460 22.44 -9.47 -9.71
C THR A 460 21.02 -10.02 -9.79
N LEU A 461 20.41 -10.42 -8.66
CA LEU A 461 19.02 -10.89 -8.61
C LEU A 461 17.98 -9.83 -8.98
N LEU A 462 18.33 -8.55 -8.97
CA LEU A 462 17.45 -7.50 -9.50
C LEU A 462 17.17 -7.66 -11.00
N ARG A 463 18.02 -8.41 -11.71
CA ARG A 463 17.88 -8.71 -13.15
C ARG A 463 17.10 -10.00 -13.41
N HIS A 464 16.64 -10.70 -12.37
CA HIS A 464 15.97 -12.00 -12.48
C HIS A 464 14.65 -11.91 -13.28
N PRO A 465 14.29 -12.89 -14.13
CA PRO A 465 13.05 -12.86 -14.92
C PRO A 465 11.77 -12.84 -14.06
N TYR A 466 11.66 -13.67 -13.02
CA TYR A 466 10.51 -13.65 -12.11
C TYR A 466 10.41 -12.36 -11.30
N LYS A 467 9.24 -11.72 -11.34
CA LYS A 467 8.94 -10.52 -10.52
C LYS A 467 8.97 -10.79 -9.01
N ALA A 468 8.60 -12.00 -8.58
CA ALA A 468 8.62 -12.41 -7.17
C ALA A 468 10.04 -12.41 -6.59
N VAL A 469 11.01 -12.93 -7.36
CA VAL A 469 12.42 -12.99 -6.94
C VAL A 469 13.00 -11.58 -6.87
N ARG A 470 12.75 -10.75 -7.90
CA ARG A 470 13.15 -9.33 -7.91
C ARG A 470 12.62 -8.60 -6.68
N HIS A 471 11.34 -8.77 -6.35
CA HIS A 471 10.71 -8.12 -5.21
C HIS A 471 11.36 -8.50 -3.86
N LEU A 472 11.57 -9.79 -3.59
CA LEU A 472 12.21 -10.23 -2.34
C LEU A 472 13.70 -9.87 -2.29
N ALA A 473 14.41 -9.88 -3.42
CA ALA A 473 15.78 -9.39 -3.50
C ALA A 473 15.85 -7.89 -3.15
N CYS A 474 14.95 -7.07 -3.72
CA CYS A 474 14.85 -5.63 -3.40
C CYS A 474 14.64 -5.39 -1.91
N ARG A 475 13.75 -6.15 -1.27
CA ARG A 475 13.46 -6.05 0.17
C ARG A 475 14.62 -6.51 1.03
N SER A 476 15.33 -7.56 0.61
CA SER A 476 16.54 -8.05 1.29
C SER A 476 17.69 -7.03 1.20
N VAL A 477 17.86 -6.36 0.06
CA VAL A 477 18.82 -5.25 -0.06
C VAL A 477 18.42 -4.08 0.85
N ALA A 478 17.12 -3.76 0.92
CA ALA A 478 16.62 -2.71 1.80
C ALA A 478 16.82 -3.04 3.29
N THR A 479 16.71 -4.30 3.72
CA THR A 479 17.04 -4.69 5.10
C THR A 479 18.53 -4.61 5.37
N LEU A 480 19.40 -5.02 4.44
CA LEU A 480 20.84 -4.83 4.59
C LEU A 480 21.22 -3.34 4.68
N ALA A 481 20.51 -2.46 3.96
CA ALA A 481 20.73 -1.01 4.04
C ALA A 481 20.46 -0.43 5.44
N THR A 482 19.55 -1.04 6.22
CA THR A 482 19.31 -0.63 7.62
C THR A 482 20.42 -1.04 8.58
N LEU A 483 21.25 -2.02 8.19
CA LEU A 483 22.38 -2.51 9.00
C LEU A 483 23.68 -1.78 8.68
N ASP A 484 23.98 -1.60 7.39
CA ASP A 484 25.16 -0.87 6.90
C ASP A 484 24.78 0.05 5.74
N THR A 485 24.20 1.20 6.11
CA THR A 485 23.72 2.22 5.17
C THR A 485 24.79 2.74 4.20
N PRO A 486 26.01 3.14 4.62
CA PRO A 486 26.99 3.72 3.69
C PRO A 486 27.47 2.71 2.65
N THR A 487 27.78 1.47 3.04
CA THR A 487 28.26 0.44 2.12
C THR A 487 27.20 0.08 1.09
N VAL A 488 25.95 -0.12 1.55
CA VAL A 488 24.84 -0.51 0.65
C VAL A 488 24.48 0.63 -0.29
N LEU A 489 24.37 1.88 0.17
CA LEU A 489 24.05 3.01 -0.71
C LEU A 489 25.16 3.29 -1.72
N SER A 490 26.44 3.14 -1.35
CA SER A 490 27.55 3.24 -2.30
C SER A 490 27.45 2.16 -3.38
N ALA A 491 27.13 0.91 -3.00
CA ALA A 491 26.93 -0.18 -3.94
C ALA A 491 25.70 0.03 -4.83
N LEU A 492 24.60 0.56 -4.29
CA LEU A 492 23.39 0.87 -5.05
C LEU A 492 23.65 1.94 -6.11
N VAL A 493 24.39 3.00 -5.77
CA VAL A 493 24.72 4.06 -6.74
C VAL A 493 25.68 3.55 -7.82
N SER A 494 26.63 2.66 -7.49
CA SER A 494 27.58 2.13 -8.47
C SER A 494 27.00 1.02 -9.36
N THR A 495 26.08 0.19 -8.84
CA THR A 495 25.58 -1.01 -9.56
C THR A 495 24.12 -0.92 -9.97
N VAL A 496 23.23 -0.32 -9.17
CA VAL A 496 21.78 -0.32 -9.40
C VAL A 496 21.31 0.93 -10.15
N VAL A 497 21.86 2.11 -9.86
CA VAL A 497 21.52 3.34 -10.60
C VAL A 497 21.82 3.22 -12.10
N PRO A 498 22.96 2.66 -12.55
CA PRO A 498 23.19 2.43 -13.99
C PRO A 498 22.17 1.49 -14.64
N LEU A 499 21.59 0.54 -13.89
CA LEU A 499 20.56 -0.38 -14.41
C LEU A 499 19.25 0.33 -14.77
N LEU A 500 19.00 1.53 -14.24
CA LEU A 500 17.88 2.36 -14.68
C LEU A 500 17.99 2.74 -16.16
N SER A 501 19.21 2.84 -16.68
CA SER A 501 19.47 3.20 -18.08
C SER A 501 19.66 2.00 -18.99
N ALA A 502 19.46 0.77 -18.50
CA ALA A 502 19.61 -0.44 -19.30
C ALA A 502 18.48 -0.59 -20.34
N ASP A 503 18.79 -1.21 -21.49
CA ASP A 503 17.79 -1.47 -22.55
C ASP A 503 16.73 -2.50 -22.12
N SER A 504 17.11 -3.44 -21.24
CA SER A 504 16.20 -4.45 -20.72
C SER A 504 15.19 -3.89 -19.72
N VAL A 505 13.90 -4.11 -19.99
CA VAL A 505 12.78 -3.68 -19.13
C VAL A 505 12.84 -4.34 -17.76
N THR A 506 13.24 -5.61 -17.67
CA THR A 506 13.28 -6.36 -16.40
C THR A 506 14.31 -5.76 -15.44
N CYS A 507 15.46 -5.33 -15.98
CA CYS A 507 16.51 -4.65 -15.23
C CYS A 507 16.04 -3.28 -14.73
N ARG A 508 15.39 -2.48 -15.58
CA ARG A 508 14.83 -1.17 -15.16
C ARG A 508 13.78 -1.32 -14.06
N GLN A 509 12.88 -2.29 -14.20
CA GLN A 509 11.86 -2.60 -13.19
C GLN A 509 12.48 -3.01 -11.85
N GLY A 510 13.46 -3.92 -11.85
CA GLY A 510 14.13 -4.36 -10.62
C GLY A 510 14.94 -3.24 -9.96
N ALA A 511 15.59 -2.38 -10.74
CA ALA A 511 16.35 -1.24 -10.23
C ALA A 511 15.44 -0.18 -9.58
N VAL A 512 14.34 0.20 -10.23
CA VAL A 512 13.38 1.17 -9.67
C VAL A 512 12.70 0.59 -8.42
N GLU A 513 12.32 -0.69 -8.43
CA GLU A 513 11.74 -1.35 -7.25
C GLU A 513 12.71 -1.39 -6.07
N CYS A 514 13.99 -1.69 -6.32
CA CYS A 514 15.02 -1.70 -5.29
C CYS A 514 15.18 -0.32 -4.64
N LEU A 515 15.27 0.74 -5.45
CA LEU A 515 15.33 2.11 -4.95
C LEU A 515 14.08 2.47 -4.13
N ALA A 516 12.89 2.08 -4.60
CA ALA A 516 11.65 2.31 -3.86
C ALA A 516 11.67 1.62 -2.48
N CYS A 517 12.01 0.33 -2.41
CA CYS A 517 12.06 -0.43 -1.17
C CYS A 517 13.12 0.12 -0.18
N VAL A 518 14.30 0.51 -0.68
CA VAL A 518 15.37 1.08 0.16
C VAL A 518 14.94 2.43 0.73
N CYS A 519 14.36 3.31 -0.09
CA CYS A 519 13.87 4.62 0.36
C CYS A 519 12.75 4.48 1.39
N GLU A 520 11.81 3.56 1.17
CA GLU A 520 10.70 3.28 2.09
C GLU A 520 11.19 2.68 3.41
N ARG A 521 12.27 1.90 3.44
CA ARG A 521 12.82 1.37 4.71
C ARG A 521 13.65 2.39 5.47
N LEU A 522 14.54 3.13 4.80
CA LEU A 522 15.49 4.04 5.46
C LEU A 522 14.86 5.34 6.00
N HIS A 523 13.72 5.79 5.45
CA HIS A 523 13.03 7.03 5.86
C HIS A 523 13.99 8.23 6.00
N LEU A 524 14.29 8.70 7.22
CA LEU A 524 15.16 9.85 7.48
C LEU A 524 16.65 9.55 7.23
N GLN A 525 17.08 8.29 7.29
CA GLN A 525 18.48 7.92 7.04
C GLN A 525 18.88 8.06 5.57
N VAL A 526 17.91 8.16 4.66
CA VAL A 526 18.15 8.38 3.22
C VAL A 526 18.52 9.84 2.91
N VAL A 527 18.19 10.79 3.80
CA VAL A 527 18.30 12.25 3.57
C VAL A 527 19.66 12.69 2.99
N PRO A 528 20.81 12.22 3.52
CA PRO A 528 22.12 12.59 3.00
C PRO A 528 22.37 12.15 1.54
N TYR A 529 21.65 11.13 1.07
CA TYR A 529 21.83 10.48 -0.23
C TYR A 529 20.73 10.83 -1.24
N ILE A 530 19.68 11.58 -0.85
CA ILE A 530 18.53 11.91 -1.71
C ILE A 530 18.98 12.51 -3.05
N VAL A 531 19.95 13.43 -3.02
CA VAL A 531 20.44 14.13 -4.22
C VAL A 531 20.98 13.15 -5.27
N LEU A 532 21.66 12.08 -4.85
CA LEU A 532 22.21 11.05 -5.75
C LEU A 532 21.13 10.13 -6.33
N LEU A 533 19.98 10.00 -5.66
CA LEU A 533 18.89 9.11 -6.07
C LEU A 533 17.82 9.82 -6.89
N ILE A 534 17.58 11.11 -6.62
CA ILE A 534 16.44 11.82 -7.18
C ILE A 534 16.59 12.12 -8.67
N VAL A 535 17.79 12.48 -9.14
CA VAL A 535 18.05 12.82 -10.54
C VAL A 535 17.90 11.59 -11.45
N PRO A 536 18.48 10.42 -11.11
CA PRO A 536 18.22 9.19 -11.87
C PRO A 536 16.74 8.78 -11.91
N LEU A 537 16.02 8.91 -10.79
CA LEU A 537 14.58 8.59 -10.73
C LEU A 537 13.75 9.54 -11.61
N LEU A 538 14.09 10.82 -11.62
CA LEU A 538 13.45 11.84 -12.44
C LEU A 538 13.46 11.47 -13.92
N GLY A 539 14.62 11.04 -14.43
CA GLY A 539 14.78 10.60 -15.82
C GLY A 539 14.01 9.33 -16.20
N ARG A 540 13.40 8.63 -15.23
CA ARG A 540 12.56 7.42 -15.43
C ARG A 540 11.06 7.67 -15.25
N MET A 541 10.66 8.87 -14.81
CA MET A 541 9.23 9.25 -14.74
C MET A 541 8.57 9.27 -16.13
N SER A 542 9.37 9.45 -17.18
CA SER A 542 8.95 9.46 -18.59
C SER A 542 9.40 8.21 -19.37
N ASP A 543 9.71 7.10 -18.68
CA ASP A 543 10.06 5.80 -19.30
C ASP A 543 8.93 5.26 -20.20
N GLN A 544 9.22 4.36 -21.14
CA GLN A 544 8.20 3.73 -21.99
C GLN A 544 7.37 2.69 -21.22
N ASP A 545 7.95 2.00 -20.23
CA ASP A 545 7.21 1.04 -19.40
C ASP A 545 6.38 1.74 -18.31
N THR A 546 5.09 1.40 -18.26
CA THR A 546 4.16 1.99 -17.31
C THR A 546 4.50 1.66 -15.86
N SER A 547 5.01 0.46 -15.58
CA SER A 547 5.34 0.06 -14.20
C SER A 547 6.56 0.81 -13.68
N VAL A 548 7.61 0.95 -14.51
CA VAL A 548 8.80 1.76 -14.22
C VAL A 548 8.42 3.22 -13.99
N ARG A 549 7.63 3.82 -14.90
CA ARG A 549 7.16 5.22 -14.75
C ARG A 549 6.46 5.44 -13.43
N LEU A 550 5.43 4.64 -13.15
CA LEU A 550 4.60 4.82 -11.95
C LEU A 550 5.40 4.63 -10.67
N MET A 551 6.29 3.63 -10.61
CA MET A 551 7.11 3.41 -9.42
C MET A 551 8.18 4.48 -9.23
N ALA A 552 8.87 4.89 -10.29
CA ALA A 552 9.87 5.97 -10.22
C ALA A 552 9.21 7.27 -9.74
N THR A 553 8.04 7.56 -10.29
CA THR A 553 7.21 8.71 -9.94
C THR A 553 6.74 8.69 -8.48
N HIS A 554 6.28 7.54 -7.99
CA HIS A 554 5.91 7.38 -6.57
C HIS A 554 7.11 7.58 -5.64
N THR A 555 8.25 6.96 -5.98
CA THR A 555 9.50 7.05 -5.19
C THR A 555 10.01 8.49 -5.16
N PHE A 556 9.99 9.16 -6.30
CA PHE A 556 10.35 10.58 -6.43
C PHE A 556 9.43 11.47 -5.58
N ALA A 557 8.11 11.26 -5.64
CA ALA A 557 7.15 12.01 -4.84
C ALA A 557 7.38 11.82 -3.32
N ALA A 558 7.78 10.63 -2.87
CA ALA A 558 8.17 10.37 -1.49
C ALA A 558 9.48 11.07 -1.09
N LEU A 559 10.50 11.02 -1.95
CA LEU A 559 11.80 11.65 -1.71
C LEU A 559 11.73 13.19 -1.69
N ILE A 560 10.92 13.80 -2.55
CA ILE A 560 10.69 15.26 -2.53
C ILE A 560 10.11 15.72 -1.20
N GLN A 561 9.20 14.94 -0.60
CA GLN A 561 8.60 15.30 0.68
C GLN A 561 9.67 15.35 1.79
N LEU A 562 10.62 14.42 1.75
CA LEU A 562 11.73 14.28 2.71
C LEU A 562 12.89 15.24 2.45
N MET A 563 12.94 15.90 1.28
CA MET A 563 14.01 16.83 0.95
C MET A 563 13.92 18.12 1.79
N PRO A 564 15.00 18.51 2.50
CA PRO A 564 15.08 19.82 3.13
C PRO A 564 15.23 20.90 2.05
N LEU A 565 14.35 21.90 2.07
CA LEU A 565 14.42 23.04 1.14
C LEU A 565 15.58 23.98 1.49
N ASP A 566 15.98 24.00 2.77
CA ASP A 566 17.10 24.78 3.27
C ASP A 566 18.40 23.97 3.25
N SER A 567 19.28 24.41 2.35
CA SER A 567 20.65 24.05 1.94
C SER A 567 21.66 23.39 2.92
N ALA A 568 21.30 22.95 4.14
CA ALA A 568 22.18 22.24 5.07
C ALA A 568 22.01 20.70 5.00
N VAL A 569 22.12 20.11 3.82
CA VAL A 569 22.21 18.64 3.71
C VAL A 569 23.57 18.20 4.28
N THR A 570 23.55 17.48 5.40
CA THR A 570 24.74 16.87 6.00
C THR A 570 25.45 15.99 4.99
N LEU A 571 26.76 16.21 4.79
CA LEU A 571 27.59 15.33 3.97
C LEU A 571 27.46 13.89 4.49
N PRO A 572 27.21 12.89 3.62
CA PRO A 572 27.24 11.50 4.06
C PRO A 572 28.63 11.15 4.62
N PRO A 573 28.72 10.48 5.77
CA PRO A 573 29.98 9.91 6.21
C PRO A 573 30.35 8.81 5.20
N SER A 574 31.56 8.88 4.62
CA SER A 574 32.15 7.88 3.70
C SER A 574 31.56 7.70 2.29
N LEU A 575 31.50 8.76 1.47
CA LEU A 575 31.31 8.62 0.00
C LEU A 575 32.64 8.63 -0.76
N PRO A 576 32.82 7.78 -1.80
CA PRO A 576 33.91 7.90 -2.77
C PRO A 576 33.95 9.29 -3.43
N PRO A 577 35.14 9.80 -3.82
CA PRO A 577 35.29 11.15 -4.39
C PRO A 577 34.50 11.35 -5.69
N ALA A 578 34.38 10.31 -6.52
CA ALA A 578 33.58 10.35 -7.75
C ALA A 578 32.08 10.59 -7.50
N LEU A 579 31.52 9.95 -6.47
CA LEU A 579 30.11 10.12 -6.09
C LEU A 579 29.85 11.49 -5.47
N THR A 580 30.84 12.08 -4.81
CA THR A 580 30.75 13.44 -4.29
C THR A 580 30.62 14.46 -5.42
N GLN A 581 31.42 14.32 -6.49
CA GLN A 581 31.33 15.21 -7.65
C GLN A 581 29.99 15.07 -8.39
N GLN A 582 29.49 13.84 -8.53
CA GLN A 582 28.17 13.59 -9.13
C GLN A 582 27.05 14.24 -8.32
N ARG A 583 27.08 14.08 -6.99
CA ARG A 583 26.12 14.73 -6.10
C ARG A 583 26.13 16.25 -6.24
N ASP A 584 27.29 16.87 -6.35
CA ASP A 584 27.37 18.34 -6.45
C ASP A 584 26.80 18.86 -7.78
N LYS A 585 26.93 18.09 -8.88
CA LYS A 585 26.24 18.39 -10.14
C LYS A 585 24.73 18.27 -9.99
N ASP A 586 24.26 17.18 -9.39
CA ASP A 586 22.83 16.91 -9.19
C ASP A 586 22.20 17.92 -8.21
N ARG A 587 22.95 18.38 -7.21
CA ARG A 587 22.54 19.45 -6.29
C ARG A 587 22.31 20.77 -7.01
N ARG A 588 23.25 21.20 -7.86
CA ARG A 588 23.11 22.44 -8.63
C ARG A 588 21.86 22.41 -9.51
N PHE A 589 21.55 21.26 -10.09
CA PHE A 589 20.31 21.08 -10.84
C PHE A 589 19.06 21.26 -9.95
N LEU A 590 19.03 20.64 -8.78
CA LEU A 590 17.90 20.79 -7.86
C LEU A 590 17.75 22.25 -7.38
N GLU A 591 18.85 22.92 -7.09
CA GLU A 591 18.84 24.35 -6.74
C GLU A 591 18.20 25.20 -7.87
N GLN A 592 18.56 24.92 -9.13
CA GLN A 592 17.95 25.55 -10.30
C GLN A 592 16.44 25.24 -10.45
N LEU A 593 16.03 24.03 -10.09
CA LEU A 593 14.64 23.59 -10.19
C LEU A 593 13.74 24.26 -9.14
N PHE A 594 14.21 24.41 -7.90
CA PHE A 594 13.45 25.04 -6.81
C PHE A 594 13.56 26.57 -6.80
N HIS A 595 14.64 27.13 -7.32
CA HIS A 595 14.87 28.58 -7.38
C HIS A 595 15.02 29.03 -8.85
N PRO A 596 13.89 29.35 -9.54
CA PRO A 596 13.92 29.73 -10.95
C PRO A 596 14.80 30.94 -11.28
N GLN A 597 15.13 31.78 -10.30
CA GLN A 597 16.02 32.93 -10.45
C GLN A 597 17.49 32.54 -10.69
N THR A 598 17.89 31.32 -10.32
CA THR A 598 19.26 30.82 -10.46
C THR A 598 19.50 30.12 -11.80
N ILE A 599 18.47 30.03 -12.64
CA ILE A 599 18.54 29.34 -13.94
C ILE A 599 19.42 30.16 -14.90
N PRO A 600 20.43 29.54 -15.54
CA PRO A 600 21.27 30.22 -16.51
C PRO A 600 20.46 30.67 -17.73
N GLU A 601 20.88 31.75 -18.36
CA GLU A 601 20.23 32.26 -19.56
C GLU A 601 20.37 31.29 -20.73
N TYR A 602 19.23 30.86 -21.28
CA TYR A 602 19.16 30.02 -22.46
C TYR A 602 19.07 30.88 -23.72
N ARG A 603 20.11 30.85 -24.54
CA ARG A 603 20.09 31.47 -25.86
C ARG A 603 19.40 30.54 -26.85
N VAL A 604 18.26 30.98 -27.38
CA VAL A 604 17.53 30.23 -28.39
C VAL A 604 18.42 30.09 -29.64
N PRO A 605 18.69 28.87 -30.13
CA PRO A 605 19.65 28.65 -31.23
C PRO A 605 19.09 29.06 -32.60
N VAL A 606 17.80 29.37 -32.70
CA VAL A 606 17.12 29.80 -33.92
C VAL A 606 16.86 31.31 -33.92
N PRO A 607 16.98 31.99 -35.07
CA PRO A 607 16.69 33.42 -35.17
C PRO A 607 15.18 33.68 -35.07
N ILE A 608 14.75 34.33 -33.97
CA ILE A 608 13.36 34.72 -33.75
C ILE A 608 13.15 36.17 -34.21
N ARG A 609 12.10 36.44 -35.00
CA ARG A 609 11.73 37.79 -35.47
C ARG A 609 11.01 38.63 -34.39
N ALA A 610 11.46 38.55 -33.14
CA ALA A 610 10.92 39.29 -32.01
C ALA A 610 11.96 39.44 -30.89
N THR A 611 11.91 40.57 -30.19
CA THR A 611 12.71 40.80 -28.98
C THR A 611 11.94 40.33 -27.75
N LEU A 612 12.47 39.33 -27.04
CA LEU A 612 11.86 38.82 -25.81
C LEU A 612 12.03 39.82 -24.67
N ARG A 613 10.96 40.05 -23.89
CA ARG A 613 11.04 40.81 -22.63
C ARG A 613 11.76 39.99 -21.56
N SER A 614 12.27 40.64 -20.51
CA SER A 614 13.02 39.98 -19.42
C SER A 614 12.28 38.79 -18.80
N TYR A 615 10.99 38.94 -18.50
CA TYR A 615 10.17 37.85 -17.97
C TYR A 615 9.91 36.76 -19.03
N GLN A 616 9.76 37.10 -20.32
CA GLN A 616 9.59 36.10 -21.36
C GLN A 616 10.85 35.26 -21.52
N GLN A 617 12.03 35.89 -21.51
CA GLN A 617 13.32 35.21 -21.51
C GLN A 617 13.46 34.29 -20.28
N ALA A 618 13.11 34.77 -19.08
CA ALA A 618 13.11 33.95 -17.87
C ALA A 618 12.17 32.73 -17.98
N GLY A 619 11.01 32.89 -18.63
CA GLY A 619 10.09 31.79 -18.90
C GLY A 619 10.66 30.77 -19.89
N VAL A 620 11.32 31.23 -20.95
CA VAL A 620 12.04 30.36 -21.90
C VAL A 620 13.21 29.63 -21.21
N ASN A 621 13.96 30.30 -20.31
CA ASN A 621 15.02 29.67 -19.52
C ASN A 621 14.46 28.52 -18.67
N TRP A 622 13.32 28.74 -18.01
CA TRP A 622 12.63 27.71 -17.23
C TRP A 622 12.15 26.54 -18.10
N LEU A 623 11.55 26.82 -19.26
CA LEU A 623 11.14 25.78 -20.21
C LEU A 623 12.35 24.99 -20.76
N ALA A 624 13.48 25.65 -20.99
CA ALA A 624 14.73 25.00 -21.42
C ALA A 624 15.33 24.11 -20.32
N LEU A 625 15.25 24.55 -19.06
CA LEU A 625 15.62 23.70 -17.92
C LEU A 625 14.76 22.43 -17.89
N LEU A 626 13.43 22.58 -17.99
CA LEU A 626 12.55 21.41 -18.01
C LEU A 626 12.88 20.47 -19.17
N ASN A 627 13.13 21.01 -20.37
CA ASN A 627 13.51 20.23 -21.53
C ASN A 627 14.80 19.42 -21.30
N ARG A 628 15.87 20.09 -20.84
CA ARG A 628 17.18 19.47 -20.60
C ARG A 628 17.12 18.26 -19.67
N TYR A 629 16.21 18.27 -18.70
CA TYR A 629 16.05 17.20 -17.72
C TYR A 629 14.84 16.29 -18.00
N LYS A 630 14.24 16.39 -19.20
CA LYS A 630 13.06 15.62 -19.63
C LYS A 630 11.86 15.74 -18.69
N LEU A 631 11.72 16.91 -18.08
CA LEU A 631 10.61 17.27 -17.23
C LEU A 631 9.43 17.85 -18.02
N HIS A 632 8.33 17.99 -17.31
CA HIS A 632 7.06 18.51 -17.80
C HIS A 632 6.59 19.62 -16.86
N GLY A 633 5.77 20.56 -17.36
CA GLY A 633 5.35 21.69 -16.54
C GLY A 633 4.08 22.38 -16.99
N ILE A 634 3.59 23.28 -16.14
CA ILE A 634 2.47 24.18 -16.39
C ILE A 634 2.99 25.62 -16.40
N LEU A 635 2.82 26.30 -17.53
CA LEU A 635 3.08 27.73 -17.65
C LEU A 635 1.79 28.51 -17.34
N CYS A 636 1.75 29.06 -16.14
CA CYS A 636 0.63 29.79 -15.54
C CYS A 636 0.81 31.31 -15.59
N ASP A 637 1.26 31.83 -16.73
CA ASP A 637 1.31 33.26 -16.95
C ASP A 637 -0.09 33.82 -17.22
N ASP A 638 -0.38 35.00 -16.65
CA ASP A 638 -1.60 35.74 -16.95
C ASP A 638 -1.81 35.98 -18.46
N MET A 639 -3.08 36.05 -18.86
CA MET A 639 -3.48 36.27 -20.26
C MET A 639 -2.85 37.54 -20.83
N GLY A 640 -2.05 37.45 -21.89
CA GLY A 640 -1.38 38.60 -22.52
C GLY A 640 0.11 38.78 -22.18
N LEU A 641 0.69 37.94 -21.31
CA LEU A 641 2.14 37.92 -21.10
C LEU A 641 2.93 37.20 -22.23
N GLY A 642 2.24 36.61 -23.21
CA GLY A 642 2.86 35.99 -24.38
C GLY A 642 3.33 34.54 -24.15
N LYS A 643 2.44 33.68 -23.64
CA LYS A 643 2.67 32.24 -23.44
C LYS A 643 2.97 31.50 -24.75
N THR A 644 2.26 31.86 -25.81
CA THR A 644 2.41 31.27 -27.14
C THR A 644 3.82 31.51 -27.70
N LEU A 645 4.30 32.76 -27.68
CA LEU A 645 5.66 33.10 -28.09
C LEU A 645 6.73 32.33 -27.31
N GLN A 646 6.63 32.28 -25.97
CA GLN A 646 7.57 31.51 -25.14
C GLN A 646 7.60 30.03 -25.51
N SER A 647 6.44 29.45 -25.82
CA SER A 647 6.28 28.04 -26.21
C SER A 647 6.87 27.77 -27.60
N ILE A 648 6.65 28.66 -28.57
CA ILE A 648 7.23 28.57 -29.91
C ILE A 648 8.77 28.60 -29.84
N CYS A 649 9.34 29.48 -29.01
CA CYS A 649 10.79 29.62 -28.85
C CYS A 649 11.46 28.32 -28.38
N ILE A 650 10.87 27.64 -27.39
CA ILE A 650 11.45 26.40 -26.86
C ILE A 650 11.28 25.23 -27.85
N VAL A 651 10.11 25.10 -28.50
CA VAL A 651 9.87 24.01 -29.46
C VAL A 651 10.80 24.13 -30.66
N ALA A 652 10.96 25.33 -31.22
CA ALA A 652 11.86 25.54 -32.35
C ALA A 652 13.33 25.31 -31.98
N GLY A 653 13.74 25.76 -30.79
CA GLY A 653 15.09 25.49 -30.29
C GLY A 653 15.37 24.00 -30.06
N ASP A 654 14.39 23.26 -29.56
CA ASP A 654 14.50 21.83 -29.33
C ASP A 654 14.61 21.02 -30.64
N HIS A 655 13.74 21.28 -31.62
CA HIS A 655 13.81 20.65 -32.95
C HIS A 655 15.18 20.85 -33.60
N TYR A 656 15.74 22.06 -33.49
CA TYR A 656 17.07 22.38 -34.02
C TYR A 656 18.18 21.58 -33.33
N ASN A 657 18.21 21.59 -31.99
CA ASN A 657 19.22 20.86 -31.22
C ASN A 657 19.14 19.35 -31.45
N ARG A 658 17.92 18.80 -31.48
CA ARG A 658 17.66 17.38 -31.72
C ARG A 658 18.11 16.95 -33.11
N SER A 659 17.85 17.76 -34.13
CA SER A 659 18.33 17.52 -35.50
C SER A 659 19.87 17.47 -35.57
N LEU A 660 20.55 18.41 -34.89
CA LEU A 660 22.01 18.41 -34.78
C LEU A 660 22.57 17.19 -34.05
N GLU A 661 21.94 16.77 -32.95
CA GLU A 661 22.34 15.57 -32.22
C GLU A 661 22.13 14.30 -33.03
N TYR A 662 21.05 14.23 -33.80
CA TYR A 662 20.78 13.10 -34.69
C TYR A 662 21.83 12.98 -35.78
N GLN A 663 22.22 14.11 -36.40
CA GLN A 663 23.28 14.14 -37.41
C GLN A 663 24.64 13.67 -36.85
N LYS A 664 24.91 13.91 -35.56
CA LYS A 664 26.17 13.54 -34.91
C LYS A 664 26.19 12.09 -34.38
N SER A 665 25.08 11.64 -33.79
CA SER A 665 25.04 10.40 -33.01
C SER A 665 24.27 9.26 -33.68
N GLY A 666 23.37 9.56 -34.61
CA GLY A 666 22.48 8.56 -35.24
C GLY A 666 21.56 7.83 -34.26
N GLY A 667 21.50 8.25 -32.98
CA GLY A 667 20.80 7.52 -31.93
C GLY A 667 19.28 7.55 -32.10
N VAL A 668 18.61 6.42 -31.83
CA VAL A 668 17.14 6.28 -31.88
C VAL A 668 16.42 7.32 -31.01
N HIS A 669 17.03 7.71 -29.88
CA HIS A 669 16.47 8.73 -28.98
C HIS A 669 16.48 10.16 -29.52
N CYS A 670 17.31 10.45 -30.53
CA CYS A 670 17.45 11.76 -31.14
C CYS A 670 16.74 11.85 -32.50
N ALA A 671 16.06 10.78 -32.95
CA ALA A 671 15.34 10.78 -34.22
C ALA A 671 14.34 11.94 -34.33
N PRO A 672 14.16 12.54 -35.52
CA PRO A 672 13.24 13.66 -35.71
C PRO A 672 11.79 13.20 -35.47
N LEU A 673 11.11 13.87 -34.55
CA LEU A 673 9.72 13.59 -34.18
C LEU A 673 8.89 14.86 -34.29
N PRO A 674 7.65 14.82 -34.82
CA PRO A 674 6.79 16.00 -34.93
C PRO A 674 6.30 16.45 -33.55
N SER A 675 5.92 17.71 -33.41
CA SER A 675 5.30 18.27 -32.20
C SER A 675 3.81 18.54 -32.41
N LEU A 676 3.02 18.46 -31.35
CA LEU A 676 1.57 18.65 -31.36
C LEU A 676 1.17 19.81 -30.45
N VAL A 677 0.38 20.73 -30.99
CA VAL A 677 -0.33 21.75 -30.21
C VAL A 677 -1.82 21.45 -30.26
N VAL A 678 -2.42 21.27 -29.08
CA VAL A 678 -3.86 21.09 -28.91
C VAL A 678 -4.43 22.35 -28.28
N CYS A 679 -5.34 23.02 -28.98
CA CYS A 679 -5.94 24.28 -28.52
C CYS A 679 -7.45 24.29 -28.76
N PRO A 680 -8.20 25.25 -28.18
CA PRO A 680 -9.58 25.50 -28.56
C PRO A 680 -9.71 25.71 -30.08
N PRO A 681 -10.82 25.29 -30.72
CA PRO A 681 -10.99 25.40 -32.18
C PRO A 681 -10.73 26.82 -32.72
N THR A 682 -11.13 27.84 -31.95
CA THR A 682 -10.96 29.26 -32.28
C THR A 682 -9.51 29.74 -32.32
N LEU A 683 -8.58 29.03 -31.65
CA LEU A 683 -7.17 29.41 -31.55
C LEU A 683 -6.27 28.63 -32.51
N THR A 684 -6.78 27.61 -33.21
CA THR A 684 -5.97 26.78 -34.12
C THR A 684 -5.30 27.60 -35.23
N GLY A 685 -6.05 28.51 -35.88
CA GLY A 685 -5.48 29.41 -36.89
C GLY A 685 -4.52 30.46 -36.32
N HIS A 686 -4.76 30.91 -35.09
CA HIS A 686 -3.89 31.88 -34.42
C HIS A 686 -2.50 31.31 -34.15
N TRP A 687 -2.41 30.06 -33.72
CA TRP A 687 -1.13 29.37 -33.52
C TRP A 687 -0.32 29.26 -34.81
N VAL A 688 -0.95 28.90 -35.93
CA VAL A 688 -0.29 28.82 -37.24
C VAL A 688 0.22 30.20 -37.66
N TYR A 689 -0.63 31.22 -37.54
CA TYR A 689 -0.25 32.61 -37.85
C TYR A 689 0.93 33.13 -37.00
N GLU A 690 0.95 32.84 -35.70
CA GLU A 690 2.06 33.28 -34.84
C GLU A 690 3.38 32.56 -35.18
N VAL A 691 3.34 31.27 -35.51
CA VAL A 691 4.52 30.53 -35.95
C VAL A 691 5.12 31.16 -37.22
N ASP A 692 4.29 31.40 -38.24
CA ASP A 692 4.71 32.01 -39.50
C ASP A 692 5.21 33.45 -39.34
N LYS A 693 4.67 34.18 -38.34
CA LYS A 693 5.08 35.54 -38.01
C LYS A 693 6.48 35.57 -37.38
N PHE A 694 6.75 34.69 -36.41
CA PHE A 694 7.95 34.76 -35.57
C PHE A 694 9.14 33.96 -36.11
N LEU A 695 8.91 32.91 -36.91
CA LEU A 695 9.95 32.00 -37.40
C LEU A 695 9.89 31.83 -38.92
N SER A 696 10.98 31.37 -39.51
CA SER A 696 10.97 30.87 -40.89
C SER A 696 10.52 29.41 -40.96
N PRO A 697 9.89 28.98 -42.07
CA PRO A 697 9.39 27.61 -42.24
C PRO A 697 10.51 26.54 -42.25
N GLU A 698 11.77 26.97 -42.35
CA GLU A 698 12.95 26.10 -42.30
C GLU A 698 13.19 25.49 -40.91
N TYR A 699 12.81 26.21 -39.84
CA TYR A 699 12.97 25.74 -38.46
C TYR A 699 11.69 25.11 -37.91
N LEU A 700 10.52 25.66 -38.26
CA LEU A 700 9.24 25.17 -37.79
C LEU A 700 8.19 25.34 -38.89
N ASN A 701 7.74 24.23 -39.48
CA ASN A 701 6.69 24.19 -40.49
C ASN A 701 5.36 23.72 -39.87
N PRO A 702 4.37 24.61 -39.64
CA PRO A 702 3.09 24.27 -39.02
C PRO A 702 2.07 23.68 -40.00
N LEU A 703 1.49 22.54 -39.65
CA LEU A 703 0.32 21.95 -40.31
C LEU A 703 -0.96 22.30 -39.54
N HIS A 704 -1.91 22.96 -40.20
CA HIS A 704 -3.25 23.18 -39.66
C HIS A 704 -4.12 21.92 -39.87
N TYR A 705 -4.23 21.08 -38.83
CA TYR A 705 -5.06 19.87 -38.88
C TYR A 705 -6.51 20.21 -38.46
N ALA A 706 -7.26 20.76 -39.40
CA ALA A 706 -8.67 21.13 -39.24
C ALA A 706 -9.51 20.69 -40.45
N GLY A 707 -10.83 20.75 -40.32
CA GLY A 707 -11.78 20.45 -41.40
C GLY A 707 -12.61 19.17 -41.22
N PRO A 708 -13.48 18.85 -42.19
CA PRO A 708 -14.31 17.65 -42.20
C PRO A 708 -13.48 16.36 -42.34
N PRO A 709 -14.05 15.17 -42.05
CA PRO A 709 -13.33 13.90 -42.11
C PRO A 709 -12.56 13.63 -43.41
N MET A 710 -13.15 13.94 -44.57
CA MET A 710 -12.51 13.73 -45.89
C MET A 710 -11.25 14.57 -46.10
N GLU A 711 -11.24 15.82 -45.63
CA GLU A 711 -10.05 16.68 -45.72
C GLU A 711 -8.97 16.20 -44.75
N ARG A 712 -9.37 15.82 -43.54
CA ARG A 712 -8.45 15.29 -42.51
C ARG A 712 -7.74 14.03 -42.98
N GLU A 713 -8.40 13.16 -43.72
CA GLU A 713 -7.77 11.96 -44.30
C GLU A 713 -6.66 12.30 -45.29
N LYS A 714 -6.84 13.33 -46.13
CA LYS A 714 -5.77 13.85 -46.99
C LYS A 714 -4.63 14.48 -46.19
N LEU A 715 -4.95 15.17 -45.09
CA LEU A 715 -3.95 15.80 -44.22
C LEU A 715 -3.11 14.77 -43.45
N ARG A 716 -3.65 13.60 -43.10
CA ARG A 716 -2.92 12.52 -42.41
C ARG A 716 -1.66 12.09 -43.17
N ALA A 717 -1.75 11.99 -44.50
CA ALA A 717 -0.61 11.62 -45.34
C ALA A 717 0.52 12.68 -45.32
N ARG A 718 0.18 13.94 -45.05
CA ARG A 718 1.12 15.08 -45.04
C ARG A 718 1.73 15.36 -43.67
N VAL A 719 1.30 14.65 -42.61
CA VAL A 719 1.82 14.86 -41.25
C VAL A 719 3.31 14.56 -41.15
N SER A 720 3.83 13.60 -41.91
CA SER A 720 5.26 13.26 -41.93
C SER A 720 6.15 14.35 -42.54
N GLU A 721 5.58 15.26 -43.35
CA GLU A 721 6.31 16.36 -44.01
C GLU A 721 6.41 17.62 -43.13
N HIS A 722 5.70 17.66 -42.00
CA HIS A 722 5.60 18.85 -41.14
C HIS A 722 6.15 18.55 -39.73
N ASN A 723 6.82 19.54 -39.14
CA ASN A 723 7.45 19.40 -37.82
C ASN A 723 6.52 19.80 -36.67
N LEU A 724 5.47 20.57 -36.95
CA LEU A 724 4.47 21.00 -35.97
C LEU A 724 3.06 20.74 -36.52
N VAL A 725 2.21 20.10 -35.72
CA VAL A 725 0.80 19.88 -36.04
C VAL A 725 -0.05 20.65 -35.04
N VAL A 726 -0.99 21.44 -35.53
CA VAL A 726 -1.95 22.20 -34.70
C VAL A 726 -3.34 21.62 -34.91
N ALA A 727 -3.96 21.13 -33.83
CA ALA A 727 -5.28 20.52 -33.86
C ALA A 727 -6.15 21.02 -32.70
N SER A 728 -7.47 20.85 -32.83
CA SER A 728 -8.40 21.18 -31.74
C SER A 728 -8.66 20.00 -30.81
N TYR A 729 -9.03 20.28 -29.56
CA TYR A 729 -9.40 19.25 -28.58
C TYR A 729 -10.46 18.26 -29.09
N ASP A 730 -11.43 18.74 -29.86
CA ASP A 730 -12.49 17.90 -30.44
C ASP A 730 -11.99 16.96 -31.55
N ILE A 731 -11.04 17.44 -32.36
CA ILE A 731 -10.48 16.67 -33.47
C ILE A 731 -9.58 15.55 -32.93
N VAL A 732 -8.72 15.87 -31.96
CA VAL A 732 -7.85 14.88 -31.29
C VAL A 732 -8.70 13.77 -30.66
N ARG A 733 -9.82 14.12 -30.03
CA ARG A 733 -10.75 13.12 -29.47
C ARG A 733 -11.34 12.20 -30.55
N LYS A 734 -11.73 12.74 -31.71
CA LYS A 734 -12.37 11.97 -32.79
C LYS A 734 -11.39 11.07 -33.53
N ASP A 735 -10.15 11.51 -33.69
CA ASP A 735 -9.11 10.83 -34.47
C ASP A 735 -8.00 10.25 -33.58
N ILE A 736 -8.33 9.88 -32.34
CA ILE A 736 -7.33 9.48 -31.35
C ILE A 736 -6.50 8.28 -31.79
N ASP A 737 -7.11 7.32 -32.49
CA ASP A 737 -6.41 6.14 -33.00
C ASP A 737 -5.22 6.54 -33.90
N PHE A 738 -5.38 7.59 -34.70
CA PHE A 738 -4.29 8.14 -35.52
C PHE A 738 -3.26 8.91 -34.68
N PHE A 739 -3.71 9.80 -33.78
CA PHE A 739 -2.77 10.60 -32.98
C PHE A 739 -1.97 9.75 -31.97
N SER A 740 -2.52 8.64 -31.50
CA SER A 740 -1.89 7.72 -30.56
C SER A 740 -0.81 6.82 -31.19
N SER A 741 -0.86 6.58 -32.51
CA SER A 741 0.13 5.77 -33.23
C SER A 741 1.42 6.55 -33.49
N ILE A 742 1.37 7.88 -33.42
CA ILE A 742 2.52 8.77 -33.61
C ILE A 742 3.17 9.08 -32.26
N GLN A 743 4.51 8.98 -32.20
CA GLN A 743 5.31 9.46 -31.08
C GLN A 743 5.60 10.95 -31.28
N TRP A 744 5.17 11.79 -30.33
CA TRP A 744 5.35 13.24 -30.42
C TRP A 744 6.62 13.69 -29.67
N ASN A 745 7.28 14.72 -30.18
CA ASN A 745 8.38 15.37 -29.46
C ASN A 745 7.82 16.24 -28.31
N TYR A 746 7.08 17.31 -28.67
CA TYR A 746 6.33 18.13 -27.73
C TYR A 746 4.82 17.89 -27.87
N CYS A 747 4.10 17.87 -26.76
CA CYS A 747 2.65 17.97 -26.71
C CYS A 747 2.26 19.16 -25.83
N ILE A 748 1.74 20.22 -26.44
CA ILE A 748 1.34 21.47 -25.79
C ILE A 748 -0.18 21.52 -25.73
N LEU A 749 -0.72 21.74 -24.53
CA LEU A 749 -2.15 21.97 -24.31
C LEU A 749 -2.37 23.45 -24.03
N ASP A 750 -2.94 24.17 -24.98
CA ASP A 750 -3.37 25.56 -24.78
C ASP A 750 -4.75 25.59 -24.11
N GLU A 751 -4.94 26.51 -23.17
CA GLU A 751 -6.09 26.53 -22.26
C GLU A 751 -6.37 25.16 -21.60
N GLY A 752 -5.32 24.56 -21.01
CA GLY A 752 -5.38 23.20 -20.47
C GLY A 752 -6.42 22.98 -19.35
N HIS A 753 -7.04 24.03 -18.82
CA HIS A 753 -8.18 23.89 -17.91
C HIS A 753 -9.37 23.14 -18.56
N VAL A 754 -9.41 22.99 -19.90
CA VAL A 754 -10.38 22.13 -20.61
C VAL A 754 -10.31 20.67 -20.13
N ILE A 755 -9.13 20.16 -19.75
CA ILE A 755 -8.94 18.78 -19.27
C ILE A 755 -9.05 18.63 -17.75
N LYS A 756 -9.60 19.63 -17.05
CA LYS A 756 -9.75 19.62 -15.58
C LYS A 756 -10.54 18.43 -15.04
N ASN A 757 -11.47 17.88 -15.83
CA ASN A 757 -12.22 16.68 -15.48
C ASN A 757 -11.68 15.46 -16.23
N GLY A 758 -10.94 14.62 -15.51
CA GLY A 758 -10.34 13.38 -16.02
C GLY A 758 -11.32 12.33 -16.55
N LYS A 759 -12.62 12.46 -16.22
CA LYS A 759 -13.65 11.50 -16.68
C LYS A 759 -14.18 11.81 -18.08
N THR A 760 -13.93 13.02 -18.59
CA THR A 760 -14.39 13.44 -19.91
C THR A 760 -13.72 12.63 -21.01
N LYS A 761 -14.46 12.36 -22.11
CA LYS A 761 -13.91 11.64 -23.27
C LYS A 761 -12.69 12.35 -23.86
N SER A 762 -12.70 13.69 -23.89
CA SER A 762 -11.57 14.49 -24.38
C SER A 762 -10.33 14.31 -23.50
N SER A 763 -10.46 14.41 -22.16
CA SER A 763 -9.33 14.21 -21.25
C SER A 763 -8.73 12.80 -21.38
N LYS A 764 -9.59 11.77 -21.48
CA LYS A 764 -9.13 10.38 -21.70
C LYS A 764 -8.36 10.22 -23.01
N ALA A 765 -8.86 10.81 -24.11
CA ALA A 765 -8.18 10.75 -25.40
C ALA A 765 -6.81 11.46 -25.35
N ILE A 766 -6.74 12.67 -24.78
CA ILE A 766 -5.49 13.44 -24.70
C ILE A 766 -4.44 12.73 -23.84
N LYS A 767 -4.86 12.06 -22.76
CA LYS A 767 -3.96 11.28 -21.89
C LYS A 767 -3.40 10.00 -22.55
N GLN A 768 -3.96 9.56 -23.68
CA GLN A 768 -3.41 8.44 -24.47
C GLN A 768 -2.24 8.87 -25.36
N LEU A 769 -2.03 10.17 -25.54
CA LEU A 769 -0.95 10.68 -26.39
C LEU A 769 0.42 10.42 -25.75
N THR A 770 1.33 9.89 -26.56
CA THR A 770 2.71 9.64 -26.16
C THR A 770 3.60 10.78 -26.67
N ALA A 771 4.26 11.47 -25.74
CA ALA A 771 5.09 12.63 -26.07
C ALA A 771 6.34 12.64 -25.19
N ALA A 772 7.49 13.05 -25.74
CA ALA A 772 8.73 13.18 -25.00
C ALA A 772 8.67 14.35 -23.98
N HIS A 773 8.03 15.46 -24.34
CA HIS A 773 7.84 16.63 -23.50
C HIS A 773 6.37 17.07 -23.50
N ARG A 774 5.82 17.34 -22.31
CA ARG A 774 4.44 17.80 -22.14
C ARG A 774 4.40 19.16 -21.47
N LEU A 775 3.63 20.08 -22.02
CA LEU A 775 3.47 21.44 -21.53
C LEU A 775 1.99 21.80 -21.49
N ILE A 776 1.54 22.38 -20.37
CA ILE A 776 0.20 22.96 -20.26
C ILE A 776 0.33 24.48 -20.17
N LEU A 777 -0.45 25.18 -20.97
CA LEU A 777 -0.61 26.63 -20.91
C LEU A 777 -2.00 26.92 -20.33
N SER A 778 -2.08 27.70 -19.25
CA SER A 778 -3.35 28.11 -18.67
C SER A 778 -3.19 29.40 -17.88
N GLY A 779 -4.08 30.38 -18.05
CA GLY A 779 -4.11 31.55 -17.15
C GLY A 779 -4.64 31.22 -15.74
N THR A 780 -5.44 30.16 -15.62
CA THR A 780 -6.08 29.75 -14.36
C THR A 780 -5.85 28.23 -14.15
N PRO A 781 -4.77 27.81 -13.46
CA PRO A 781 -4.48 26.39 -13.28
C PRO A 781 -5.49 25.68 -12.37
N ILE A 782 -6.09 26.39 -11.41
CA ILE A 782 -7.07 25.85 -10.45
C ILE A 782 -8.24 26.82 -10.38
N GLN A 783 -9.47 26.33 -10.54
CA GLN A 783 -10.68 27.13 -10.42
C GLN A 783 -11.36 26.88 -9.07
N ASN A 784 -11.88 25.66 -8.87
CA ASN A 784 -12.80 25.38 -7.75
C ASN A 784 -12.41 24.17 -6.90
N ASN A 785 -11.75 23.17 -7.49
CA ASN A 785 -11.48 21.90 -6.81
C ASN A 785 -10.02 21.46 -7.01
N VAL A 786 -9.41 20.99 -5.94
CA VAL A 786 -8.05 20.42 -5.93
C VAL A 786 -7.94 19.20 -6.88
N LEU A 787 -9.04 18.52 -7.18
CA LEU A 787 -9.10 17.43 -8.17
C LEU A 787 -8.77 17.90 -9.61
N GLU A 788 -9.01 19.17 -9.93
CA GLU A 788 -8.67 19.75 -11.24
C GLU A 788 -7.16 19.71 -11.46
N LEU A 789 -6.39 20.07 -10.43
CA LEU A 789 -4.94 19.99 -10.43
C LEU A 789 -4.45 18.55 -10.64
N TRP A 790 -5.09 17.58 -9.99
CA TRP A 790 -4.79 16.16 -10.19
C TRP A 790 -4.93 15.75 -11.66
N SER A 791 -6.01 16.17 -12.33
CA SER A 791 -6.22 15.82 -13.74
C SER A 791 -5.14 16.40 -14.67
N LEU A 792 -4.67 17.61 -14.40
CA LEU A 792 -3.58 18.27 -15.15
C LEU A 792 -2.24 17.54 -14.94
N PHE A 793 -1.90 17.25 -13.69
CA PHE A 793 -0.67 16.52 -13.36
C PHE A 793 -0.70 15.07 -13.83
N ASP A 794 -1.86 14.44 -13.91
CA ASP A 794 -2.01 13.09 -14.48
C ASP A 794 -1.72 13.07 -16.00
N PHE A 795 -1.98 14.18 -16.72
CA PHE A 795 -1.50 14.33 -18.10
C PHE A 795 0.01 14.59 -18.16
N LEU A 796 0.54 15.49 -17.34
CA LEU A 796 1.97 15.81 -17.35
C LEU A 796 2.81 14.59 -16.94
N MET A 797 2.61 14.10 -15.72
CA MET A 797 3.37 13.02 -15.08
C MET A 797 2.39 12.00 -14.47
N PRO A 798 1.92 11.02 -15.28
CA PRO A 798 0.98 10.00 -14.82
C PRO A 798 1.49 9.29 -13.56
N GLY A 799 0.67 9.24 -12.52
CA GLY A 799 1.01 8.62 -11.23
C GLY A 799 1.73 9.52 -10.22
N PHE A 800 2.10 10.75 -10.56
CA PHE A 800 2.81 11.69 -9.65
C PHE A 800 2.05 12.00 -8.37
N LEU A 801 0.74 12.13 -8.51
CA LEU A 801 -0.16 12.38 -7.39
C LEU A 801 -0.94 11.11 -6.98
N GLY A 802 -0.51 9.94 -7.45
CA GLY A 802 -1.22 8.67 -7.28
C GLY A 802 -2.51 8.59 -8.10
N THR A 803 -3.33 7.58 -7.81
CA THR A 803 -4.63 7.40 -8.47
C THR A 803 -5.66 8.43 -8.01
N GLU A 804 -6.74 8.65 -8.78
CA GLU A 804 -7.84 9.58 -8.42
C GLU A 804 -8.36 9.29 -7.00
N ARG A 805 -8.48 8.00 -6.65
CA ARG A 805 -8.97 7.54 -5.34
C ARG A 805 -7.97 7.83 -4.22
N GLN A 806 -6.68 7.54 -4.43
CA GLN A 806 -5.62 7.84 -3.47
C GLN A 806 -5.51 9.35 -3.24
N PHE A 807 -5.52 10.14 -4.30
CA PHE A 807 -5.49 11.58 -4.24
C PHE A 807 -6.68 12.16 -3.47
N THR A 808 -7.88 11.62 -3.74
CA THR A 808 -9.10 12.03 -3.04
C THR A 808 -9.01 11.75 -1.55
N ALA A 809 -8.48 10.59 -1.18
CA ALA A 809 -8.33 10.19 0.23
C ALA A 809 -7.23 10.96 0.97
N LYS A 810 -6.11 11.27 0.30
CA LYS A 810 -4.93 11.91 0.90
C LYS A 810 -5.03 13.44 0.94
N TYR A 811 -5.56 14.06 -0.10
CA TYR A 811 -5.57 15.52 -0.26
C TYR A 811 -6.99 16.09 -0.32
N SER A 812 -7.83 15.66 -1.26
CA SER A 812 -9.12 16.33 -1.51
C SER A 812 -10.06 16.28 -0.29
N ARG A 813 -10.24 15.11 0.34
CA ARG A 813 -11.17 14.94 1.46
C ARG A 813 -10.72 15.67 2.73
N PRO A 814 -9.45 15.57 3.19
CA PRO A 814 -8.98 16.38 4.32
C PRO A 814 -9.12 17.89 4.09
N ILE A 815 -8.77 18.37 2.89
CA ILE A 815 -8.88 19.80 2.56
C ILE A 815 -10.35 20.25 2.57
N LEU A 816 -11.27 19.47 2.01
CA LEU A 816 -12.70 19.80 2.04
C LEU A 816 -13.30 19.72 3.45
N ALA A 817 -12.88 18.72 4.25
CA ALA A 817 -13.33 18.58 5.64
C ALA A 817 -12.85 19.76 6.50
N SER A 818 -11.60 20.23 6.33
CA SER A 818 -11.07 21.39 7.04
C SER A 818 -11.78 22.71 6.72
N ARG A 819 -12.46 22.79 5.56
CA ARG A 819 -13.24 23.96 5.15
C ARG A 819 -14.66 23.96 5.69
N ASP A 820 -15.10 22.87 6.32
CA ASP A 820 -16.42 22.80 6.96
C ASP A 820 -16.41 23.64 8.25
N PRO A 821 -17.38 24.56 8.45
CA PRO A 821 -17.49 25.33 9.69
C PRO A 821 -17.66 24.47 10.95
N LYS A 822 -18.05 23.19 10.84
CA LYS A 822 -18.19 22.25 11.97
C LYS A 822 -16.98 21.33 12.17
N SER A 823 -15.86 21.60 11.51
CA SER A 823 -14.67 20.76 11.56
C SER A 823 -14.02 20.72 12.94
N SER A 824 -13.53 19.54 13.32
CA SER A 824 -12.72 19.37 14.55
C SER A 824 -11.31 19.96 14.38
N PRO A 825 -10.62 20.35 15.47
CA PRO A 825 -9.25 20.89 15.36
C PRO A 825 -8.26 19.91 14.71
N SER A 826 -8.44 18.60 14.92
CA SER A 826 -7.61 17.56 14.26
C SER A 826 -7.83 17.51 12.75
N GLU A 827 -9.07 17.72 12.28
CA GLU A 827 -9.39 17.75 10.84
C GLU A 827 -8.87 19.02 10.17
N GLN A 828 -8.86 20.15 10.88
CA GLN A 828 -8.28 21.40 10.40
C GLN A 828 -6.76 21.27 10.19
N GLU A 829 -6.05 20.74 11.20
CA GLU A 829 -4.61 20.48 11.11
C GLU A 829 -4.29 19.52 9.95
N ALA A 830 -5.04 18.42 9.84
CA ALA A 830 -4.87 17.46 8.75
C ALA A 830 -5.10 18.10 7.36
N GLY A 831 -6.02 19.05 7.23
CA GLY A 831 -6.28 19.79 6.00
C GLY A 831 -5.13 20.73 5.61
N VAL A 832 -4.57 21.46 6.58
CA VAL A 832 -3.41 22.35 6.36
C VAL A 832 -2.19 21.55 5.94
N LEU A 833 -1.85 20.49 6.68
CA LEU A 833 -0.72 19.61 6.35
C LEU A 833 -0.87 18.98 4.96
N ALA A 834 -2.08 18.55 4.59
CA ALA A 834 -2.35 18.02 3.26
C ALA A 834 -2.17 19.08 2.16
N MET A 835 -2.58 20.32 2.41
CA MET A 835 -2.43 21.42 1.46
C MET A 835 -0.96 21.80 1.27
N GLU A 836 -0.19 21.95 2.35
CA GLU A 836 1.24 22.25 2.29
C GLU A 836 2.02 21.15 1.59
N ALA A 837 1.74 19.88 1.92
CA ALA A 837 2.37 18.74 1.28
C ALA A 837 2.08 18.68 -0.23
N LEU A 838 0.84 18.99 -0.64
CA LEU A 838 0.49 19.05 -2.06
C LEU A 838 1.20 20.20 -2.76
N HIS A 839 1.22 21.40 -2.16
CA HIS A 839 1.83 22.58 -2.74
C HIS A 839 3.34 22.37 -2.94
N LYS A 840 4.04 21.84 -1.92
CA LYS A 840 5.47 21.51 -1.99
C LYS A 840 5.79 20.52 -3.13
N GLN A 841 4.90 19.56 -3.40
CA GLN A 841 5.09 18.59 -4.48
C GLN A 841 4.91 19.20 -5.88
N VAL A 842 3.92 20.06 -6.08
CA VAL A 842 3.57 20.59 -7.43
C VAL A 842 4.37 21.83 -7.82
N LEU A 843 4.85 22.62 -6.85
CA LEU A 843 5.46 23.93 -7.07
C LEU A 843 6.61 23.94 -8.09
N PRO A 844 7.55 22.97 -8.12
CA PRO A 844 8.68 22.99 -9.06
C PRO A 844 8.27 22.91 -10.54
N PHE A 845 7.06 22.42 -10.80
CA PHE A 845 6.53 22.17 -12.15
C PHE A 845 5.50 23.22 -12.59
N VAL A 846 5.26 24.25 -11.77
CA VAL A 846 4.29 25.31 -12.06
C VAL A 846 4.96 26.67 -12.00
N LEU A 847 5.11 27.32 -13.15
CA LEU A 847 5.58 28.71 -13.21
C LEU A 847 4.38 29.64 -13.29
N ARG A 848 4.07 30.37 -12.22
CA ARG A 848 2.95 31.33 -12.17
C ARG A 848 3.47 32.76 -12.00
N ARG A 849 3.01 33.68 -12.85
CA ARG A 849 3.36 35.10 -12.81
C ARG A 849 2.14 35.97 -13.10
N MET A 850 1.86 36.93 -12.22
CA MET A 850 0.74 37.86 -12.39
C MET A 850 1.19 39.09 -13.18
N LYS A 851 0.29 39.72 -13.94
CA LYS A 851 0.61 40.98 -14.66
C LYS A 851 1.16 42.06 -13.74
N GLU A 852 0.59 42.19 -12.55
CA GLU A 852 0.97 43.19 -11.55
C GLU A 852 2.43 43.02 -11.09
N ASP A 853 2.93 41.78 -11.04
CA ASP A 853 4.28 41.46 -10.59
C ASP A 853 5.36 41.80 -11.64
N VAL A 854 5.01 41.66 -12.93
CA VAL A 854 5.98 41.75 -14.05
C VAL A 854 5.83 43.00 -14.92
N LEU A 855 4.63 43.57 -15.04
CA LEU A 855 4.34 44.74 -15.87
C LEU A 855 4.07 45.96 -15.00
N LYS A 856 5.13 46.65 -14.58
CA LYS A 856 5.06 47.90 -13.80
C LYS A 856 4.55 49.10 -14.62
N ASP A 857 4.45 48.96 -15.93
CA ASP A 857 4.08 50.03 -16.88
C ASP A 857 2.55 50.17 -17.07
N LEU A 858 1.74 49.28 -16.51
CA LEU A 858 0.27 49.34 -16.60
C LEU A 858 -0.33 50.07 -15.39
N PRO A 859 -1.35 50.94 -15.58
CA PRO A 859 -2.06 51.55 -14.45
C PRO A 859 -2.81 50.50 -13.62
N PRO A 860 -3.04 50.75 -12.31
CA PRO A 860 -3.74 49.82 -11.44
C PRO A 860 -5.20 49.62 -11.88
N LYS A 861 -5.70 48.38 -11.77
CA LYS A 861 -7.10 48.05 -12.06
C LYS A 861 -8.01 48.60 -10.95
N ILE A 862 -8.94 49.49 -11.31
CA ILE A 862 -9.96 50.03 -10.39
C ILE A 862 -11.28 49.29 -10.63
N THR A 863 -11.78 48.58 -9.61
CA THR A 863 -13.11 47.93 -9.63
C THR A 863 -14.11 48.79 -8.84
N GLN A 864 -15.25 49.11 -9.44
CA GLN A 864 -16.34 49.85 -8.81
C GLN A 864 -17.63 49.03 -8.86
N ASP A 865 -18.24 48.79 -7.71
CA ASP A 865 -19.52 48.10 -7.59
C ASP A 865 -20.65 49.13 -7.61
N TYR A 866 -21.55 49.02 -8.59
CA TYR A 866 -22.76 49.84 -8.68
C TYR A 866 -23.98 48.99 -8.28
N TYR A 867 -24.63 49.39 -7.20
CA TYR A 867 -25.87 48.75 -6.73
C TYR A 867 -27.07 49.43 -7.41
N CYS A 868 -27.99 48.61 -7.93
CA CYS A 868 -29.23 49.06 -8.56
C CYS A 868 -30.43 48.42 -7.86
N ASP A 869 -31.48 49.21 -7.64
CA ASP A 869 -32.75 48.71 -7.11
C ASP A 869 -33.57 48.00 -8.19
N LEU A 870 -34.40 47.05 -7.77
CA LEU A 870 -35.35 46.39 -8.66
C LEU A 870 -36.48 47.35 -9.03
N SER A 871 -36.91 47.32 -10.29
CA SER A 871 -38.11 48.06 -10.71
C SER A 871 -39.40 47.40 -10.17
N PRO A 872 -40.51 48.14 -10.04
CA PRO A 872 -41.77 47.59 -9.53
C PRO A 872 -42.30 46.38 -10.33
N LEU A 873 -41.98 46.29 -11.62
CA LEU A 873 -42.33 45.14 -12.46
C LEU A 873 -41.44 43.92 -12.14
N GLN A 874 -40.14 44.12 -11.95
CA GLN A 874 -39.22 43.05 -11.56
C GLN A 874 -39.57 42.50 -10.17
N GLU A 875 -39.93 43.36 -9.22
CA GLU A 875 -40.39 42.95 -7.88
C GLU A 875 -41.63 42.05 -7.97
N ARG A 876 -42.64 42.44 -8.75
CA ARG A 876 -43.84 41.61 -8.97
C ARG A 876 -43.50 40.26 -9.60
N LEU A 877 -42.69 40.24 -10.66
CA LEU A 877 -42.27 39.00 -11.31
C LEU A 877 -41.46 38.11 -10.36
N TYR A 878 -40.63 38.71 -9.51
CA TYR A 878 -39.84 37.99 -8.51
C TYR A 878 -40.74 37.39 -7.43
N GLU A 879 -41.69 38.15 -6.90
CA GLU A 879 -42.67 37.69 -5.93
C GLU A 879 -43.59 36.61 -6.51
N ASP A 880 -44.10 36.79 -7.72
CA ASP A 880 -44.97 35.82 -8.40
C ASP A 880 -44.24 34.50 -8.64
N PHE A 881 -42.95 34.57 -9.03
CA PHE A 881 -42.10 33.38 -9.14
C PHE A 881 -41.87 32.70 -7.77
N SER A 882 -41.64 33.49 -6.72
CA SER A 882 -41.46 32.98 -5.35
C SER A 882 -42.75 32.35 -4.78
N LYS A 883 -43.92 32.88 -5.13
CA LYS A 883 -45.24 32.38 -4.67
C LYS A 883 -45.71 31.15 -5.45
N SER A 884 -45.44 31.11 -6.77
CA SER A 884 -45.86 30.00 -7.65
C SER A 884 -45.05 28.72 -7.43
N ARG A 885 -43.79 28.83 -7.00
CA ARG A 885 -42.94 27.70 -6.62
C ARG A 885 -42.73 27.67 -5.11
N SER A 886 -43.81 27.44 -4.35
CA SER A 886 -43.69 27.05 -2.94
C SER A 886 -42.65 25.94 -2.82
N LEU A 887 -41.61 26.21 -2.04
CA LEU A 887 -40.40 25.40 -1.80
C LEU A 887 -40.69 24.04 -1.11
N THR A 888 -41.91 23.51 -1.20
CA THR A 888 -42.41 22.35 -0.46
C THR A 888 -42.15 20.99 -1.12
N GLU A 889 -41.69 20.93 -2.37
CA GLU A 889 -41.36 19.67 -3.07
C GLU A 889 -39.84 19.42 -3.24
N ILE A 890 -39.01 19.84 -2.28
CA ILE A 890 -37.53 19.74 -2.38
C ILE A 890 -36.99 18.34 -1.98
N GLY A 891 -37.85 17.32 -1.89
CA GLY A 891 -37.50 15.99 -1.36
C GLY A 891 -37.05 14.93 -2.38
N SER A 892 -37.16 15.15 -3.70
CA SER A 892 -36.94 14.09 -4.71
C SER A 892 -35.71 14.33 -5.60
N THR A 893 -35.11 13.26 -6.11
CA THR A 893 -33.81 13.24 -6.81
C THR A 893 -33.79 13.92 -8.19
N GLN A 894 -34.92 14.47 -8.68
CA GLN A 894 -35.00 15.25 -9.94
C GLN A 894 -34.80 16.78 -9.76
N VAL A 895 -34.57 17.24 -8.53
CA VAL A 895 -34.60 18.66 -8.12
C VAL A 895 -33.51 19.56 -8.74
N ASN A 896 -32.31 19.05 -9.07
CA ASN A 896 -31.19 19.90 -9.49
C ASN A 896 -31.47 20.69 -10.79
N THR A 897 -32.11 20.09 -11.79
CA THR A 897 -32.45 20.75 -13.06
C THR A 897 -33.45 21.89 -12.87
N HIS A 898 -34.38 21.75 -11.92
CA HIS A 898 -35.44 22.73 -11.67
C HIS A 898 -34.94 23.97 -10.91
N ILE A 899 -33.94 23.80 -10.02
CA ILE A 899 -33.29 24.90 -9.28
C ILE A 899 -32.46 25.78 -10.22
N PHE A 900 -31.65 25.19 -11.11
CA PHE A 900 -30.85 25.98 -12.05
C PHE A 900 -31.72 26.78 -13.03
N GLN A 901 -32.84 26.22 -13.48
CA GLN A 901 -33.82 26.96 -14.28
C GLN A 901 -34.47 28.11 -13.49
N ALA A 902 -34.74 27.89 -12.19
CA ALA A 902 -35.26 28.93 -11.31
C ALA A 902 -34.28 30.09 -11.13
N LEU A 903 -33.02 29.78 -10.81
CA LEU A 903 -31.97 30.79 -10.67
C LEU A 903 -31.74 31.55 -11.97
N ARG A 904 -31.78 30.86 -13.11
CA ARG A 904 -31.66 31.50 -14.42
C ARG A 904 -32.85 32.42 -14.72
N TYR A 905 -34.07 32.02 -14.36
CA TYR A 905 -35.25 32.87 -14.47
C TYR A 905 -35.10 34.13 -13.60
N LEU A 906 -34.75 33.98 -12.32
CA LEU A 906 -34.53 35.11 -11.41
C LEU A 906 -33.40 36.02 -11.89
N GLN A 907 -32.28 35.45 -12.37
CA GLN A 907 -31.18 36.22 -12.95
C GLN A 907 -31.65 37.01 -14.18
N ASN A 908 -32.47 36.40 -15.05
CA ASN A 908 -33.03 37.08 -16.21
C ASN A 908 -34.00 38.21 -15.80
N VAL A 909 -34.85 37.99 -14.79
CA VAL A 909 -35.72 39.05 -14.22
C VAL A 909 -34.87 40.22 -13.73
N CYS A 910 -33.80 39.96 -12.97
CA CYS A 910 -32.88 41.00 -12.47
C CYS A 910 -32.16 41.74 -13.61
N ASN A 911 -31.77 41.04 -14.68
CA ASN A 911 -31.14 41.65 -15.84
C ASN A 911 -32.12 42.54 -16.61
N HIS A 912 -33.29 42.00 -16.98
CA HIS A 912 -34.35 42.75 -17.67
C HIS A 912 -35.68 41.95 -17.73
N PRO A 913 -36.86 42.54 -17.42
CA PRO A 913 -38.15 41.84 -17.45
C PRO A 913 -38.50 41.11 -18.75
N LYS A 914 -38.05 41.61 -19.90
CA LYS A 914 -38.31 40.99 -21.23
C LYS A 914 -37.56 39.67 -21.49
N LEU A 915 -36.63 39.28 -20.62
CA LEU A 915 -35.86 38.03 -20.76
C LEU A 915 -36.59 36.80 -20.19
N VAL A 916 -37.76 37.03 -19.58
CA VAL A 916 -38.70 36.04 -19.06
C VAL A 916 -40.10 36.33 -19.58
#